data_AF-A0A1H2FT46-F1
#
_entry.id   AF-A0A1H2FT46-F1
#
_cell.length_a   1.000
_cell.length_b   1.000
_cell.length_c   1.000
_cell.angle_alpha   90.00
_cell.angle_beta   90.00
_cell.angle_gamma   90.00
#
_symmetry.space_group_name_H-M   'P 1'
#
loop_
_entity.id
_entity.type
_entity.pdbx_description
1 polymer ?
#
loop_
_entity_poly.entity_id
_entity_poly.type
_entity_poly.pdbx_seq_one_letter_code
_entity_poly.pdbx_strand_id
1 'polypeptide(L)'
;MSRPLFPRTPLLDGDDISLKREEIRHYFHTTLDRYEQLFETLRNDEAYYKKPITLRHPLIFYLGHTATFFVNKLILAGLITERIDSRLESIFAVGVDEMSWDDLNSTHYDWPSVEEVRTYRKSMRTLVDELISTMPLTLPISWESDWWPILMGIEHERIHLETSSVLIRQHALHFVQPHTDWQPCRKSGTAPQNELVHVAAGSITIGKNRTDHQHYGWDNEYGLHTADVPAFQASKFLVSNQEFLPFVEANGYQTEGYWQEEGRSWLKFTQAEHPIFWIRKDDSWHLRLMTEEIPMPWDWPVEINYHEAKAFCNWKAAETKQPVRLPTEDEWYRLYDTAQLSEVPRDTKSCGNLHLDYYASSCPVTEFPYGEFFDIIGNVWQWTETPTYPFSGFDVHPLYDDFTTPTFDGQHNLIKGGSWIACGNESLYSARYAFRRHFFQHAGFRYVVSDAPATLPASNYETDKLLSEYAEFHYGDSYFEVPNFSQALAEIALAAMGNKPMRTALDLGCASGRSTFELARGFDHVTGIDFSARFIGQGVQLSQQGVLRYTLTEEGDLVSYKERTLSDLGLDQVKGRVEFYQGDACNLKSIFTGYDLILAANLIDRLYDPDKLLSSIHTRINTGGMLMIASPYTWLTEHTKKESWVGGFKRDGENFTTLDGLKEILGKNFRLIQGPQSVPFVIRETKRKFQHTLSEVTIWEKIS
;
A
#
# COMPACT_ATOMS: atom_id res chain seq x y z
N MET A 1 -39.99 -3.23 -8.55
CA MET A 1 -39.31 -1.92 -8.38
C MET A 1 -37.86 -2.13 -8.79
N SER A 2 -37.29 -1.25 -9.61
CA SER A 2 -35.87 -1.31 -9.94
C SER A 2 -35.04 -1.11 -8.67
N ARG A 3 -34.01 -1.92 -8.45
CA ARG A 3 -33.05 -1.72 -7.35
C ARG A 3 -32.46 -0.31 -7.48
N PRO A 4 -32.38 0.48 -6.40
CA PRO A 4 -31.73 1.79 -6.45
C PRO A 4 -30.27 1.64 -6.88
N LEU A 5 -29.75 2.63 -7.61
CA LEU A 5 -28.34 2.65 -8.01
C LEU A 5 -27.44 2.73 -6.79
N PHE A 6 -26.28 2.08 -6.87
CA PHE A 6 -25.26 2.24 -5.85
C PHE A 6 -24.67 3.65 -5.96
N PRO A 7 -24.52 4.39 -4.85
CA PRO A 7 -24.06 5.78 -4.87
C PRO A 7 -22.73 5.94 -5.63
N ARG A 8 -22.70 6.89 -6.57
CA ARG A 8 -21.50 7.32 -7.29
C ARG A 8 -20.62 8.18 -6.40
N THR A 9 -19.36 8.34 -6.80
CA THR A 9 -18.39 9.19 -6.12
C THR A 9 -18.96 10.60 -5.96
N PRO A 10 -19.05 11.14 -4.73
CA PRO A 10 -19.51 12.50 -4.51
C PRO A 10 -18.57 13.50 -5.20
N LEU A 11 -19.14 14.59 -5.70
CA LEU A 11 -18.34 15.77 -6.01
C LEU A 11 -17.89 16.42 -4.71
N LEU A 12 -16.72 17.04 -4.68
CA LEU A 12 -16.17 17.67 -3.47
C LEU A 12 -16.64 19.12 -3.30
N ASP A 13 -17.24 19.69 -4.33
CA ASP A 13 -17.86 21.02 -4.32
C ASP A 13 -19.39 20.97 -4.16
N GLY A 14 -19.99 22.15 -4.02
CA GLY A 14 -21.44 22.34 -3.92
C GLY A 14 -21.83 23.64 -3.24
N ASP A 15 -23.10 24.02 -3.38
CA ASP A 15 -23.64 25.28 -2.85
C ASP A 15 -24.40 25.12 -1.52
N ASP A 16 -24.68 23.89 -1.10
CA ASP A 16 -25.45 23.56 0.10
C ASP A 16 -24.70 22.55 0.99
N ILE A 17 -24.22 23.04 2.13
CA ILE A 17 -23.45 22.27 3.12
C ILE A 17 -24.29 21.15 3.74
N SER A 18 -25.59 21.39 4.00
CA SER A 18 -26.48 20.40 4.59
C SER A 18 -26.77 19.27 3.62
N LEU A 19 -27.00 19.59 2.34
CA LEU A 19 -27.17 18.56 1.30
C LEU A 19 -25.86 17.77 1.08
N LYS A 20 -24.70 18.45 1.05
CA LYS A 20 -23.40 17.76 0.90
C LYS A 20 -23.13 16.79 2.06
N ARG A 21 -23.45 17.19 3.28
CA ARG A 21 -23.32 16.34 4.46
C ARG A 21 -24.15 15.08 4.34
N GLU A 22 -25.44 15.21 4.01
CA GLU A 22 -26.32 14.06 3.84
C GLU A 22 -25.91 13.17 2.66
N GLU A 23 -25.38 13.76 1.57
CA GLU A 23 -24.79 13.02 0.45
C GLU A 23 -23.62 12.14 0.91
N ILE A 24 -22.63 12.71 1.60
CA ILE A 24 -21.46 11.97 2.10
C ILE A 24 -21.88 10.93 3.15
N ARG A 25 -22.83 11.28 4.01
CA ARG A 25 -23.39 10.37 5.02
C ARG A 25 -24.08 9.16 4.39
N HIS A 26 -24.88 9.39 3.34
CA HIS A 26 -25.52 8.33 2.57
C HIS A 26 -24.47 7.47 1.84
N TYR A 27 -23.45 8.11 1.25
CA TYR A 27 -22.33 7.45 0.59
C TYR A 27 -21.55 6.54 1.55
N PHE A 28 -21.26 7.02 2.77
CA PHE A 28 -20.64 6.26 3.85
C PHE A 28 -21.47 5.03 4.22
N HIS A 29 -22.73 5.21 4.65
CA HIS A 29 -23.55 4.10 5.10
C HIS A 29 -23.80 3.04 4.02
N THR A 30 -24.06 3.48 2.79
CA THR A 30 -24.33 2.55 1.69
C THR A 30 -23.08 1.74 1.32
N THR A 31 -21.89 2.34 1.46
CA THR A 31 -20.61 1.63 1.29
C THR A 31 -20.44 0.54 2.37
N LEU A 32 -20.64 0.89 3.64
CA LEU A 32 -20.55 -0.06 4.76
C LEU A 32 -21.56 -1.20 4.62
N ASP A 33 -22.82 -0.88 4.30
CA ASP A 33 -23.87 -1.88 4.13
C ASP A 33 -23.52 -2.85 2.99
N ARG A 34 -22.97 -2.34 1.88
CA ARG A 34 -22.55 -3.17 0.75
C ARG A 34 -21.35 -4.05 1.09
N TYR A 35 -20.36 -3.49 1.78
CA TYR A 35 -19.18 -4.22 2.21
C TYR A 35 -19.53 -5.37 3.15
N GLU A 36 -20.36 -5.12 4.16
CA GLU A 36 -20.81 -6.16 5.09
C GLU A 36 -21.68 -7.22 4.41
N GLN A 37 -22.56 -6.81 3.49
CA GLN A 37 -23.37 -7.73 2.67
C GLN A 37 -22.51 -8.68 1.82
N LEU A 38 -21.30 -8.30 1.41
CA LEU A 38 -20.41 -9.20 0.69
C LEU A 38 -20.06 -10.44 1.54
N PHE A 39 -19.85 -10.26 2.85
CA PHE A 39 -19.49 -11.36 3.75
C PHE A 39 -20.67 -12.30 4.08
N GLU A 40 -21.91 -11.93 3.74
CA GLU A 40 -23.09 -12.81 3.82
C GLU A 40 -23.04 -13.94 2.77
N THR A 41 -22.14 -13.83 1.79
CA THR A 41 -21.81 -14.92 0.85
C THR A 41 -20.96 -16.02 1.49
N LEU A 42 -20.45 -15.82 2.71
CA LEU A 42 -19.78 -16.86 3.49
C LEU A 42 -20.81 -17.75 4.18
N ARG A 43 -20.59 -19.06 4.13
CA ARG A 43 -21.57 -20.05 4.59
C ARG A 43 -21.69 -20.12 6.11
N ASN A 44 -20.59 -19.89 6.83
CA ASN A 44 -20.50 -19.98 8.28
C ASN A 44 -19.26 -19.26 8.80
N ASP A 45 -19.14 -19.14 10.13
CA ASP A 45 -18.01 -18.47 10.77
C ASP A 45 -16.66 -19.12 10.47
N GLU A 46 -16.59 -20.44 10.25
CA GLU A 46 -15.33 -21.12 9.91
C GLU A 46 -14.69 -20.52 8.65
N ALA A 47 -15.50 -20.16 7.66
CA ALA A 47 -15.05 -19.54 6.42
C ALA A 47 -14.27 -18.23 6.62
N TYR A 48 -14.52 -17.50 7.72
CA TYR A 48 -13.80 -16.25 7.99
C TYR A 48 -12.35 -16.48 8.41
N TYR A 49 -12.02 -17.64 8.97
CA TYR A 49 -10.69 -17.93 9.54
C TYR A 49 -9.81 -18.77 8.63
N LYS A 50 -10.36 -19.36 7.56
CA LYS A 50 -9.59 -20.10 6.57
C LYS A 50 -9.01 -19.13 5.55
N LYS A 51 -7.69 -19.21 5.34
CA LYS A 51 -7.03 -18.44 4.29
C LYS A 51 -7.52 -18.91 2.91
N PRO A 52 -8.02 -18.02 2.04
CA PRO A 52 -8.35 -18.37 0.67
C PRO A 52 -7.11 -18.77 -0.14
N ILE A 53 -6.00 -18.07 0.07
CA ILE A 53 -4.68 -18.38 -0.50
C ILE A 53 -3.57 -18.13 0.54
N THR A 54 -2.39 -18.71 0.33
CA THR A 54 -1.26 -18.65 1.29
C THR A 54 -0.69 -17.24 1.47
N LEU A 55 -0.68 -16.43 0.41
CA LEU A 55 -0.12 -15.08 0.36
C LEU A 55 -1.05 -13.99 0.93
N ARG A 56 -2.16 -14.37 1.58
CA ARG A 56 -3.19 -13.44 2.08
C ARG A 56 -3.60 -13.79 3.50
N HIS A 57 -4.11 -12.79 4.21
CA HIS A 57 -4.76 -12.99 5.50
C HIS A 57 -6.13 -13.70 5.31
N PRO A 58 -6.69 -14.32 6.37
CA PRO A 58 -8.06 -14.86 6.33
C PRO A 58 -9.10 -13.73 6.27
N LEU A 59 -10.33 -14.03 5.83
CA LEU A 59 -11.38 -13.02 5.59
C LEU A 59 -11.81 -12.23 6.85
N ILE A 60 -11.59 -12.78 8.05
CA ILE A 60 -11.79 -12.05 9.32
C ILE A 60 -10.91 -10.80 9.42
N PHE A 61 -9.70 -10.85 8.85
CA PHE A 61 -8.80 -9.70 8.80
C PHE A 61 -9.44 -8.57 7.99
N TYR A 62 -9.89 -8.87 6.78
CA TYR A 62 -10.50 -7.89 5.88
C TYR A 62 -11.76 -7.25 6.48
N LEU A 63 -12.58 -8.04 7.18
CA LEU A 63 -13.75 -7.54 7.88
C LEU A 63 -13.38 -6.49 8.94
N GLY A 64 -12.31 -6.72 9.72
CA GLY A 64 -11.85 -5.80 10.76
C GLY A 64 -10.99 -4.63 10.25
N HIS A 65 -10.21 -4.88 9.20
CA HIS A 65 -9.18 -3.97 8.68
C HIS A 65 -9.73 -2.63 8.24
N THR A 66 -10.83 -2.59 7.47
CA THR A 66 -11.36 -1.31 6.99
C THR A 66 -11.87 -0.43 8.12
N ALA A 67 -12.45 -1.01 9.18
CA ALA A 67 -12.86 -0.25 10.36
C ALA A 67 -11.66 0.26 11.17
N THR A 68 -10.62 -0.56 11.32
CA THR A 68 -9.34 -0.14 11.93
C THR A 68 -8.67 0.97 11.14
N PHE A 69 -8.75 0.92 9.81
CA PHE A 69 -8.23 1.97 8.94
C PHE A 69 -8.91 3.31 9.23
N PHE A 70 -10.25 3.37 9.28
CA PHE A 70 -10.98 4.57 9.69
C PHE A 70 -10.45 5.13 11.01
N VAL A 71 -10.41 4.31 12.08
CA VAL A 71 -9.98 4.77 13.41
C VAL A 71 -8.54 5.29 13.37
N ASN A 72 -7.62 4.58 12.71
CA ASN A 72 -6.22 5.00 12.61
C ASN A 72 -6.06 6.34 11.88
N LYS A 73 -6.75 6.54 10.74
CA LYS A 73 -6.67 7.79 9.98
C LYS A 73 -7.33 8.96 10.71
N LEU A 74 -8.42 8.71 11.42
CA LEU A 74 -9.09 9.73 12.25
C LEU A 74 -8.23 10.14 13.46
N ILE A 75 -7.51 9.20 14.09
CA ILE A 75 -6.52 9.52 15.16
C ILE A 75 -5.37 10.34 14.59
N LEU A 76 -4.81 9.92 13.45
CA LEU A 76 -3.68 10.61 12.81
C LEU A 76 -4.06 12.05 12.40
N ALA A 77 -5.29 12.25 11.92
CA ALA A 77 -5.85 13.55 11.61
C ALA A 77 -6.23 14.38 12.87
N GLY A 78 -6.15 13.81 14.07
CA GLY A 78 -6.52 14.48 15.31
C GLY A 78 -8.03 14.70 15.50
N LEU A 79 -8.88 14.04 14.70
CA LEU A 79 -10.34 14.16 14.77
C LEU A 79 -10.94 13.38 15.94
N ILE A 80 -10.24 12.34 16.37
CA ILE A 80 -10.53 11.59 17.59
C ILE A 80 -9.23 11.39 18.37
N THR A 81 -9.33 11.30 19.70
CA THR A 81 -8.17 11.09 20.58
C THR A 81 -8.16 9.72 21.25
N GLU A 82 -9.29 9.03 21.24
CA GLU A 82 -9.48 7.73 21.87
C GLU A 82 -9.72 6.65 20.82
N ARG A 83 -9.09 5.50 21.02
CA ARG A 83 -9.30 4.27 20.25
C ARG A 83 -10.61 3.62 20.66
N ILE A 84 -11.28 2.94 19.73
CA ILE A 84 -12.52 2.19 20.04
C ILE A 84 -12.15 0.87 20.73
N ASP A 85 -11.18 0.15 20.17
CA ASP A 85 -10.64 -1.08 20.73
C ASP A 85 -9.17 -1.25 20.31
N SER A 86 -8.24 -0.84 21.19
CA SER A 86 -6.80 -0.90 20.93
C SER A 86 -6.29 -2.30 20.60
N ARG A 87 -6.95 -3.36 21.10
CA ARG A 87 -6.54 -4.75 20.83
C ARG A 87 -6.90 -5.12 19.39
N LEU A 88 -8.15 -4.93 18.99
CA LEU A 88 -8.59 -5.21 17.62
C LEU A 88 -7.86 -4.34 16.60
N GLU A 89 -7.68 -3.06 16.92
CA GLU A 89 -6.96 -2.13 16.07
C GLU A 89 -5.50 -2.55 15.87
N SER A 90 -4.83 -3.07 16.90
CA SER A 90 -3.47 -3.63 16.74
C SER A 90 -3.40 -4.89 15.88
N ILE A 91 -4.44 -5.74 15.92
CA ILE A 91 -4.54 -6.99 15.15
C ILE A 91 -4.73 -6.70 13.65
N PHE A 92 -5.51 -5.67 13.33
CA PHE A 92 -5.89 -5.35 11.95
C PHE A 92 -5.13 -4.16 11.32
N ALA A 93 -4.14 -3.58 12.01
CA ALA A 93 -3.42 -2.37 11.55
C ALA A 93 -2.39 -2.59 10.43
N VAL A 94 -2.09 -3.84 10.06
CA VAL A 94 -1.08 -4.16 9.04
C VAL A 94 -1.62 -3.86 7.62
N GLY A 95 -0.71 -3.54 6.68
CA GLY A 95 -1.02 -3.42 5.26
C GLY A 95 -1.49 -4.75 4.63
N VAL A 96 -2.04 -4.66 3.42
CA VAL A 96 -2.64 -5.80 2.70
C VAL A 96 -1.81 -6.27 1.51
N ASP A 97 -0.93 -5.40 1.01
CA ASP A 97 0.04 -5.75 -0.02
C ASP A 97 1.10 -6.70 0.57
N GLU A 98 1.69 -7.56 -0.26
CA GLU A 98 2.78 -8.41 0.21
C GLU A 98 4.05 -7.58 0.30
N MET A 99 4.32 -7.07 1.49
CA MET A 99 5.57 -6.44 1.81
C MET A 99 6.43 -7.37 2.65
N SER A 100 7.74 -7.34 2.46
CA SER A 100 8.67 -8.25 3.14
C SER A 100 8.68 -8.10 4.66
N TRP A 101 8.00 -7.10 5.21
CA TRP A 101 7.86 -6.81 6.63
C TRP A 101 6.50 -7.22 7.22
N ASP A 102 5.59 -7.79 6.43
CA ASP A 102 4.29 -8.25 6.93
C ASP A 102 4.38 -9.66 7.53
N ASP A 103 3.94 -9.80 8.78
CA ASP A 103 3.87 -11.10 9.44
C ASP A 103 2.65 -11.90 8.95
N LEU A 104 2.84 -12.68 7.89
CA LEU A 104 1.85 -13.61 7.34
C LEU A 104 1.76 -14.95 8.11
N ASN A 105 2.59 -15.15 9.15
CA ASN A 105 2.67 -16.41 9.87
C ASN A 105 1.45 -16.60 10.80
N SER A 106 0.63 -17.60 10.48
CA SER A 106 -0.61 -17.89 11.20
C SER A 106 -0.41 -18.50 12.60
N THR A 107 0.80 -18.91 12.99
CA THR A 107 1.02 -19.50 14.33
C THR A 107 0.86 -18.48 15.47
N HIS A 108 0.80 -17.17 15.18
CA HIS A 108 0.84 -16.10 16.17
C HIS A 108 -0.42 -15.20 16.24
N TYR A 109 -1.48 -15.50 15.49
CA TYR A 109 -2.70 -14.66 15.49
C TYR A 109 -3.86 -15.32 16.24
N ASP A 110 -4.23 -14.72 17.37
CA ASP A 110 -5.48 -15.00 18.09
C ASP A 110 -6.60 -14.15 17.48
N TRP A 111 -7.19 -14.65 16.38
CA TRP A 111 -8.23 -13.92 15.66
C TRP A 111 -9.48 -13.73 16.53
N PRO A 112 -10.02 -12.51 16.63
CA PRO A 112 -11.26 -12.24 17.37
C PRO A 112 -12.46 -12.95 16.71
N SER A 113 -13.53 -13.12 17.48
CA SER A 113 -14.75 -13.74 16.95
C SER A 113 -15.42 -12.84 15.89
N VAL A 114 -16.16 -13.43 14.94
CA VAL A 114 -16.92 -12.69 13.92
C VAL A 114 -17.85 -11.66 14.56
N GLU A 115 -18.55 -12.02 15.64
CA GLU A 115 -19.47 -11.13 16.35
C GLU A 115 -18.74 -9.97 17.05
N GLU A 116 -17.55 -10.23 17.59
CA GLU A 116 -16.71 -9.18 18.18
C GLU A 116 -16.27 -8.16 17.13
N VAL A 117 -15.83 -8.63 15.95
CA VAL A 117 -15.47 -7.74 14.84
C VAL A 117 -16.68 -6.97 14.32
N ARG A 118 -17.86 -7.61 14.20
CA ARG A 118 -19.11 -6.92 13.82
C ARG A 118 -19.50 -5.85 14.84
N THR A 119 -19.35 -6.13 16.13
CA THR A 119 -19.58 -5.15 17.20
C THR A 119 -18.62 -3.96 17.07
N TYR A 120 -17.34 -4.22 16.83
CA TYR A 120 -16.33 -3.19 16.59
C TYR A 120 -16.67 -2.31 15.38
N ARG A 121 -17.04 -2.92 14.24
CA ARG A 121 -17.49 -2.20 13.05
C ARG A 121 -18.70 -1.32 13.31
N LYS A 122 -19.68 -1.80 14.09
CA LYS A 122 -20.86 -1.02 14.47
C LYS A 122 -20.50 0.19 15.33
N SER A 123 -19.54 0.04 16.24
CA SER A 123 -19.00 1.16 17.03
C SER A 123 -18.29 2.18 16.14
N MET A 124 -17.43 1.73 15.20
CA MET A 124 -16.80 2.59 14.21
C MET A 124 -17.84 3.32 13.36
N ARG A 125 -18.86 2.61 12.86
CA ARG A 125 -19.97 3.19 12.09
C ARG A 125 -20.67 4.31 12.85
N THR A 126 -20.94 4.12 14.14
CA THR A 126 -21.60 5.10 15.00
C THR A 126 -20.71 6.33 15.20
N LEU A 127 -19.42 6.11 15.47
CA LEU A 127 -18.44 7.19 15.66
C LEU A 127 -18.32 8.06 14.40
N VAL A 128 -18.12 7.45 13.23
CA VAL A 128 -17.97 8.19 11.96
C VAL A 128 -19.27 8.87 11.56
N ASP A 129 -20.43 8.25 11.81
CA ASP A 129 -21.73 8.91 11.57
C ASP A 129 -21.91 10.15 12.42
N GLU A 130 -21.53 10.10 13.70
CA GLU A 130 -21.56 11.25 14.60
C GLU A 130 -20.61 12.35 14.13
N LEU A 131 -19.40 12.00 13.70
CA LEU A 131 -18.43 12.95 13.12
C LEU A 131 -19.01 13.63 11.87
N ILE A 132 -19.51 12.87 10.89
CA ILE A 132 -20.17 13.42 9.69
C ILE A 132 -21.34 14.33 10.08
N SER A 133 -22.13 13.93 11.08
CA SER A 133 -23.32 14.66 11.51
C SER A 133 -23.01 15.97 12.24
N THR A 134 -21.84 16.11 12.86
CA THR A 134 -21.55 17.22 13.80
C THR A 134 -20.38 18.11 13.40
N MET A 135 -19.35 17.58 12.72
CA MET A 135 -18.16 18.34 12.33
C MET A 135 -18.51 19.54 11.44
N PRO A 136 -17.87 20.71 11.59
CA PRO A 136 -17.98 21.79 10.61
C PRO A 136 -17.55 21.33 9.21
N LEU A 137 -18.29 21.72 8.17
CA LEU A 137 -17.96 21.41 6.77
C LEU A 137 -17.79 22.71 5.99
N THR A 138 -16.65 22.84 5.32
CA THR A 138 -16.34 23.93 4.38
C THR A 138 -16.17 23.33 2.99
N LEU A 139 -16.77 23.96 1.97
CA LEU A 139 -16.66 23.53 0.58
C LEU A 139 -15.76 24.47 -0.23
N PRO A 140 -15.02 23.95 -1.23
CA PRO A 140 -14.89 22.53 -1.56
C PRO A 140 -14.08 21.73 -0.54
N ILE A 141 -14.29 20.41 -0.47
CA ILE A 141 -13.45 19.51 0.33
C ILE A 141 -12.11 19.37 -0.40
N SER A 142 -11.06 20.03 0.09
CA SER A 142 -9.70 19.93 -0.44
C SER A 142 -8.89 18.85 0.27
N TRP A 143 -7.67 18.62 -0.24
CA TRP A 143 -6.72 17.64 0.30
C TRP A 143 -6.34 17.92 1.78
N GLU A 144 -6.41 19.18 2.19
CA GLU A 144 -6.13 19.67 3.54
C GLU A 144 -7.37 19.72 4.44
N SER A 145 -8.54 19.30 3.94
CA SER A 145 -9.79 19.34 4.68
C SER A 145 -9.83 18.26 5.76
N ASP A 146 -10.38 18.60 6.93
CA ASP A 146 -10.70 17.65 8.00
C ASP A 146 -11.70 16.56 7.53
N TRP A 147 -12.45 16.79 6.46
CA TRP A 147 -13.35 15.79 5.87
C TRP A 147 -12.64 14.79 4.97
N TRP A 148 -11.40 15.06 4.57
CA TRP A 148 -10.63 14.21 3.68
C TRP A 148 -10.40 12.80 4.25
N PRO A 149 -9.95 12.59 5.51
CA PRO A 149 -9.82 11.26 6.09
C PRO A 149 -11.13 10.46 6.16
N ILE A 150 -12.30 11.11 6.20
CA ILE A 150 -13.60 10.41 6.13
C ILE A 150 -13.80 9.84 4.72
N LEU A 151 -13.61 10.65 3.68
CA LEU A 151 -13.70 10.20 2.29
C LEU A 151 -12.64 9.12 1.99
N MET A 152 -11.42 9.31 2.49
CA MET A 152 -10.33 8.33 2.38
C MET A 152 -10.73 6.98 2.96
N GLY A 153 -11.34 6.94 4.14
CA GLY A 153 -11.81 5.69 4.72
C GLY A 153 -12.93 5.03 3.91
N ILE A 154 -13.85 5.83 3.33
CA ILE A 154 -14.93 5.30 2.48
C ILE A 154 -14.36 4.68 1.20
N GLU A 155 -13.46 5.38 0.51
CA GLU A 155 -12.83 4.89 -0.72
C GLU A 155 -11.92 3.69 -0.44
N HIS A 156 -11.20 3.69 0.68
CA HIS A 156 -10.43 2.53 1.13
C HIS A 156 -11.32 1.29 1.35
N GLU A 157 -12.51 1.45 1.95
CA GLU A 157 -13.44 0.33 2.08
C GLU A 157 -13.98 -0.18 0.73
N ARG A 158 -14.08 0.70 -0.29
CA ARG A 158 -14.44 0.28 -1.66
C ARG A 158 -13.34 -0.53 -2.34
N ILE A 159 -12.08 -0.17 -2.16
CA ILE A 159 -10.93 -1.01 -2.58
C ILE A 159 -11.03 -2.39 -1.94
N HIS A 160 -11.38 -2.43 -0.65
CA HIS A 160 -11.53 -3.67 0.07
C HIS A 160 -12.78 -4.46 -0.29
N LEU A 161 -13.85 -3.82 -0.77
CA LEU A 161 -15.01 -4.49 -1.35
C LEU A 161 -14.58 -5.34 -2.55
N GLU A 162 -13.84 -4.75 -3.49
CA GLU A 162 -13.32 -5.49 -4.64
C GLU A 162 -12.31 -6.56 -4.20
N THR A 163 -11.31 -6.19 -3.40
CA THR A 163 -10.27 -7.14 -2.93
C THR A 163 -10.88 -8.34 -2.21
N SER A 164 -11.84 -8.13 -1.32
CA SER A 164 -12.49 -9.21 -0.57
C SER A 164 -13.32 -10.12 -1.49
N SER A 165 -13.91 -9.59 -2.55
CA SER A 165 -14.69 -10.39 -3.51
C SER A 165 -13.80 -11.36 -4.31
N VAL A 166 -12.58 -10.94 -4.66
CA VAL A 166 -11.57 -11.80 -5.29
C VAL A 166 -11.15 -12.91 -4.34
N LEU A 167 -10.93 -12.59 -3.06
CA LEU A 167 -10.57 -13.58 -2.04
C LEU A 167 -11.69 -14.57 -1.76
N ILE A 168 -12.95 -14.12 -1.74
CA ILE A 168 -14.12 -15.00 -1.64
C ILE A 168 -14.21 -15.94 -2.85
N ARG A 169 -13.92 -15.44 -4.06
CA ARG A 169 -13.84 -16.28 -5.27
C ARG A 169 -12.74 -17.34 -5.18
N GLN A 170 -11.56 -16.96 -4.69
CA GLN A 170 -10.43 -17.87 -4.46
C GLN A 170 -10.67 -18.85 -3.31
N HIS A 171 -11.65 -18.57 -2.45
CA HIS A 171 -11.97 -19.45 -1.35
C HIS A 171 -12.61 -20.76 -1.83
N ALA A 172 -12.46 -21.83 -1.05
CA ALA A 172 -13.01 -23.13 -1.39
C ALA A 172 -14.54 -23.05 -1.46
N LEU A 173 -15.11 -23.62 -2.53
CA LEU A 173 -16.53 -23.45 -2.86
C LEU A 173 -17.49 -23.84 -1.71
N HIS A 174 -17.13 -24.81 -0.87
CA HIS A 174 -17.96 -25.24 0.26
C HIS A 174 -18.04 -24.20 1.40
N PHE A 175 -17.12 -23.24 1.46
CA PHE A 175 -17.16 -22.13 2.43
C PHE A 175 -17.97 -20.92 1.96
N VAL A 176 -18.40 -20.91 0.69
CA VAL A 176 -19.22 -19.85 0.11
C VAL A 176 -20.62 -20.35 -0.26
N GLN A 177 -21.53 -19.41 -0.46
CA GLN A 177 -22.92 -19.65 -0.85
C GLN A 177 -23.46 -18.55 -1.77
N PRO A 178 -24.38 -18.87 -2.70
CA PRO A 178 -25.07 -17.87 -3.50
C PRO A 178 -25.84 -16.87 -2.64
N HIS A 179 -25.91 -15.62 -3.09
CA HIS A 179 -26.64 -14.55 -2.43
C HIS A 179 -27.51 -13.79 -3.44
N THR A 180 -28.73 -13.42 -3.06
CA THR A 180 -29.72 -12.80 -3.97
C THR A 180 -29.27 -11.44 -4.48
N ASP A 181 -28.47 -10.71 -3.71
CA ASP A 181 -27.92 -9.41 -4.11
C ASP A 181 -26.59 -9.50 -4.89
N TRP A 182 -26.03 -10.69 -5.02
CA TRP A 182 -24.76 -10.99 -5.70
C TRP A 182 -24.96 -12.01 -6.83
N GLN A 183 -25.97 -11.77 -7.68
CA GLN A 183 -26.26 -12.65 -8.81
C GLN A 183 -25.33 -12.35 -9.99
N PRO A 184 -24.63 -13.36 -10.53
CA PRO A 184 -23.78 -13.17 -11.69
C PRO A 184 -24.60 -13.10 -12.98
N CYS A 185 -23.94 -12.71 -14.06
CA CYS A 185 -24.48 -12.79 -15.41
C CYS A 185 -24.83 -14.25 -15.76
N ARG A 186 -25.95 -14.44 -16.48
CA ARG A 186 -26.38 -15.75 -16.99
C ARG A 186 -26.33 -15.84 -18.52
N LYS A 187 -25.92 -14.76 -19.18
CA LYS A 187 -25.79 -14.71 -20.65
C LYS A 187 -24.45 -15.34 -21.04
N SER A 188 -24.48 -16.25 -22.01
CA SER A 188 -23.29 -16.72 -22.72
C SER A 188 -23.73 -17.16 -24.12
N GLY A 189 -22.82 -17.11 -25.07
CA GLY A 189 -23.03 -17.45 -26.46
C GLY A 189 -21.72 -17.86 -27.15
N THR A 190 -21.70 -17.73 -28.46
CA THR A 190 -20.50 -17.98 -29.26
C THR A 190 -19.50 -16.86 -29.05
N ALA A 191 -18.28 -17.21 -28.64
CA ALA A 191 -17.21 -16.24 -28.47
C ALA A 191 -16.88 -15.55 -29.81
N PRO A 192 -16.73 -14.21 -29.83
CA PRO A 192 -16.33 -13.52 -31.04
C PRO A 192 -14.88 -13.85 -31.38
N GLN A 193 -14.56 -13.87 -32.68
CA GLN A 193 -13.18 -13.75 -33.12
C GLN A 193 -12.76 -12.30 -32.98
N ASN A 194 -11.64 -12.05 -32.30
CA ASN A 194 -11.17 -10.70 -32.05
C ASN A 194 -10.60 -10.07 -33.34
N GLU A 195 -10.90 -8.79 -33.53
CA GLU A 195 -10.45 -7.97 -34.67
C GLU A 195 -9.54 -6.86 -34.16
N LEU A 196 -8.61 -6.39 -35.00
CA LEU A 196 -7.77 -5.24 -34.68
C LEU A 196 -8.39 -3.95 -35.23
N VAL A 197 -8.64 -2.99 -34.34
CA VAL A 197 -9.18 -1.67 -34.67
C VAL A 197 -8.04 -0.65 -34.62
N HIS A 198 -7.99 0.24 -35.61
CA HIS A 198 -6.96 1.28 -35.68
C HIS A 198 -7.25 2.41 -34.69
N VAL A 199 -6.23 2.81 -33.93
CA VAL A 199 -6.25 3.97 -33.05
C VAL A 199 -5.27 5.00 -33.61
N ALA A 200 -5.80 6.17 -33.96
CA ALA A 200 -4.98 7.25 -34.50
C ALA A 200 -4.01 7.80 -33.44
N ALA A 201 -2.84 8.26 -33.90
CA ALA A 201 -1.89 8.96 -33.06
C ALA A 201 -2.53 10.19 -32.41
N GLY A 202 -2.11 10.52 -31.20
CA GLY A 202 -2.61 11.69 -30.47
C GLY A 202 -1.87 11.92 -29.17
N SER A 203 -2.11 13.07 -28.56
CA SER A 203 -1.55 13.40 -27.24
C SER A 203 -2.55 13.08 -26.14
N ILE A 204 -2.05 12.71 -24.96
CA ILE A 204 -2.83 12.65 -23.73
C ILE A 204 -2.29 13.63 -22.70
N THR A 205 -3.19 14.07 -21.82
CA THR A 205 -2.83 14.80 -20.59
C THR A 205 -3.65 14.21 -19.46
N ILE A 206 -2.97 13.68 -18.45
CA ILE A 206 -3.59 12.99 -17.32
C ILE A 206 -3.01 13.49 -16.00
N GLY A 207 -3.80 13.34 -14.94
CA GLY A 207 -3.45 13.78 -13.59
C GLY A 207 -4.41 14.84 -13.06
N LYS A 208 -4.47 14.94 -11.73
CA LYS A 208 -5.32 15.86 -10.98
C LYS A 208 -4.49 17.05 -10.53
N ASN A 209 -5.08 18.23 -10.64
CA ASN A 209 -4.55 19.41 -9.98
C ASN A 209 -5.10 19.48 -8.55
N ARG A 210 -4.29 19.93 -7.59
CA ARG A 210 -4.75 20.20 -6.22
C ARG A 210 -5.86 21.26 -6.15
N THR A 211 -5.97 22.11 -7.18
CA THR A 211 -7.02 23.14 -7.28
C THR A 211 -8.27 22.66 -8.01
N ASP A 212 -8.25 21.46 -8.61
CA ASP A 212 -9.40 20.83 -9.26
C ASP A 212 -10.10 19.90 -8.27
N HIS A 213 -11.17 20.41 -7.66
CA HIS A 213 -11.89 19.74 -6.57
C HIS A 213 -13.14 19.00 -7.04
N GLN A 214 -13.08 18.29 -8.19
CA GLN A 214 -14.26 17.54 -8.65
C GLN A 214 -14.52 16.30 -7.81
N HIS A 215 -13.64 15.30 -7.81
CA HIS A 215 -13.83 14.04 -7.09
C HIS A 215 -12.66 13.74 -6.17
N TYR A 216 -12.87 12.88 -5.16
CA TYR A 216 -11.76 12.29 -4.40
C TYR A 216 -10.73 11.62 -5.34
N GLY A 217 -9.45 11.69 -4.99
CA GLY A 217 -8.37 11.02 -5.70
C GLY A 217 -7.29 10.56 -4.73
N TRP A 218 -6.65 9.44 -5.02
CA TRP A 218 -5.44 9.04 -4.30
C TRP A 218 -4.26 9.94 -4.68
N ASP A 219 -3.24 9.98 -3.82
CA ASP A 219 -2.05 10.83 -4.00
C ASP A 219 -1.36 10.61 -5.37
N ASN A 220 -1.33 9.36 -5.85
CA ASN A 220 -0.77 8.97 -7.14
C ASN A 220 -1.52 9.49 -8.38
N GLU A 221 -2.74 10.01 -8.20
CA GLU A 221 -3.51 10.65 -9.26
C GLU A 221 -3.16 12.13 -9.40
N TYR A 222 -2.53 12.73 -8.39
CA TYR A 222 -2.14 14.15 -8.43
C TYR A 222 -0.80 14.36 -9.11
N GLY A 223 -0.68 15.55 -9.73
CA GLY A 223 0.43 15.89 -10.62
C GLY A 223 -0.03 15.88 -12.07
N LEU A 224 0.93 15.96 -12.98
CA LEU A 224 0.67 16.03 -14.41
C LEU A 224 1.58 15.07 -15.18
N HIS A 225 0.99 14.34 -16.11
CA HIS A 225 1.68 13.60 -17.15
C HIS A 225 1.13 14.01 -18.52
N THR A 226 2.03 14.12 -19.50
CA THR A 226 1.68 14.41 -20.90
C THR A 226 2.56 13.57 -21.79
N ALA A 227 1.95 12.92 -22.76
CA ALA A 227 2.65 12.05 -23.70
C ALA A 227 2.04 12.13 -25.09
N ASP A 228 2.90 12.06 -26.11
CA ASP A 228 2.50 11.81 -27.49
C ASP A 228 2.47 10.32 -27.74
N VAL A 229 1.30 9.80 -28.10
CA VAL A 229 1.06 8.38 -28.35
C VAL A 229 1.01 8.14 -29.85
N PRO A 230 1.93 7.34 -30.42
CA PRO A 230 1.90 6.97 -31.84
C PRO A 230 0.61 6.23 -32.20
N ALA A 231 0.32 6.12 -33.49
CA ALA A 231 -0.80 5.30 -33.94
C ALA A 231 -0.52 3.81 -33.68
N PHE A 232 -1.54 3.06 -33.28
CA PHE A 232 -1.45 1.63 -33.02
C PHE A 232 -2.73 0.92 -33.45
N GLN A 233 -2.77 -0.40 -33.30
CA GLN A 233 -4.01 -1.15 -33.38
C GLN A 233 -4.29 -1.81 -32.04
N ALA A 234 -5.55 -1.89 -31.63
CA ALA A 234 -5.95 -2.59 -30.42
C ALA A 234 -6.99 -3.66 -30.75
N SER A 235 -6.98 -4.76 -30.01
CA SER A 235 -8.05 -5.75 -30.13
C SER A 235 -9.40 -5.07 -29.84
N LYS A 236 -10.44 -5.46 -30.58
CA LYS A 236 -11.79 -4.88 -30.50
C LYS A 236 -12.48 -5.23 -29.18
N PHE A 237 -12.38 -6.49 -28.81
CA PHE A 237 -12.89 -7.05 -27.57
C PHE A 237 -11.74 -7.26 -26.59
N LEU A 238 -12.05 -7.37 -25.31
CA LEU A 238 -11.16 -8.02 -24.34
C LEU A 238 -10.89 -9.46 -24.78
N VAL A 239 -9.75 -10.01 -24.39
CA VAL A 239 -9.43 -11.41 -24.69
C VAL A 239 -10.43 -12.31 -23.98
N SER A 240 -11.18 -13.11 -24.74
CA SER A 240 -12.18 -14.03 -24.20
C SER A 240 -11.53 -15.33 -23.70
N ASN A 241 -12.26 -16.10 -22.90
CA ASN A 241 -11.84 -17.44 -22.52
C ASN A 241 -11.54 -18.31 -23.76
N GLN A 242 -12.36 -18.18 -24.83
CA GLN A 242 -12.14 -18.91 -26.08
C GLN A 242 -10.88 -18.46 -26.81
N GLU A 243 -10.57 -17.16 -26.81
CA GLU A 243 -9.38 -16.63 -27.47
C GLU A 243 -8.11 -17.03 -26.70
N PHE A 244 -8.21 -17.20 -25.38
CA PHE A 244 -7.09 -17.66 -24.55
C PHE A 244 -6.83 -19.16 -24.66
N LEU A 245 -7.85 -19.98 -24.95
CA LEU A 245 -7.74 -21.44 -24.99
C LEU A 245 -6.60 -21.97 -25.89
N PRO A 246 -6.37 -21.47 -27.13
CA PRO A 246 -5.27 -21.95 -27.96
C PRO A 246 -3.88 -21.76 -27.36
N PHE A 247 -3.67 -20.74 -26.51
CA PHE A 247 -2.41 -20.57 -25.77
C PHE A 247 -2.21 -21.71 -24.76
N VAL A 248 -3.28 -22.11 -24.06
CA VAL A 248 -3.27 -23.26 -23.14
C VAL A 248 -3.01 -24.56 -23.91
N GLU A 249 -3.73 -24.79 -25.01
CA GLU A 249 -3.61 -26.00 -25.84
C GLU A 249 -2.26 -26.12 -26.55
N ALA A 250 -1.61 -24.99 -26.84
CA ALA A 250 -0.26 -24.93 -27.40
C ALA A 250 0.85 -25.16 -26.37
N ASN A 251 0.52 -25.59 -25.14
CA ASN A 251 1.44 -25.73 -24.02
C ASN A 251 2.12 -24.40 -23.65
N GLY A 252 1.38 -23.30 -23.71
CA GLY A 252 1.87 -21.96 -23.39
C GLY A 252 2.39 -21.84 -21.95
N TYR A 253 1.76 -22.54 -21.00
CA TYR A 253 2.20 -22.64 -19.61
C TYR A 253 3.45 -23.52 -19.41
N GLN A 254 3.86 -24.32 -20.40
CA GLN A 254 5.06 -25.16 -20.31
C GLN A 254 6.22 -24.60 -21.16
N THR A 255 5.96 -23.57 -21.96
CA THR A 255 6.94 -22.98 -22.88
C THR A 255 7.59 -21.75 -22.26
N GLU A 256 8.73 -21.93 -21.58
CA GLU A 256 9.43 -20.86 -20.86
C GLU A 256 9.73 -19.61 -21.70
N GLY A 257 9.91 -19.76 -23.02
CA GLY A 257 10.21 -18.65 -23.93
C GLY A 257 9.13 -17.59 -24.04
N TYR A 258 7.90 -17.87 -23.61
CA TYR A 258 6.82 -16.87 -23.57
C TYR A 258 6.81 -16.05 -22.27
N TRP A 259 7.50 -16.49 -21.23
CA TRP A 259 7.41 -15.90 -19.90
C TRP A 259 8.61 -14.99 -19.61
N GLN A 260 8.32 -13.83 -19.03
CA GLN A 260 9.36 -12.95 -18.47
C GLN A 260 9.99 -13.60 -17.23
N GLU A 261 11.16 -13.12 -16.79
CA GLU A 261 11.91 -13.74 -15.69
C GLU A 261 11.08 -13.96 -14.41
N GLU A 262 10.40 -12.91 -13.93
CA GLU A 262 9.50 -12.98 -12.78
C GLU A 262 8.33 -13.96 -13.02
N GLY A 263 7.76 -13.95 -14.23
CA GLY A 263 6.70 -14.86 -14.63
C GLY A 263 7.14 -16.34 -14.65
N ARG A 264 8.37 -16.63 -15.05
CA ARG A 264 8.95 -17.99 -14.97
C ARG A 264 9.10 -18.43 -13.51
N SER A 265 9.51 -17.54 -12.63
CA SER A 265 9.59 -17.81 -11.19
C SER A 265 8.20 -18.08 -10.60
N TRP A 266 7.20 -17.27 -10.95
CA TRP A 266 5.80 -17.49 -10.56
C TRP A 266 5.26 -18.83 -11.06
N LEU A 267 5.47 -19.16 -12.33
CA LEU A 267 5.02 -20.41 -12.93
C LEU A 267 5.69 -21.61 -12.27
N LYS A 268 7.00 -21.54 -12.00
CA LYS A 268 7.74 -22.56 -11.26
C LYS A 268 7.27 -22.71 -9.82
N PHE A 269 6.84 -21.64 -9.17
CA PHE A 269 6.30 -21.70 -7.81
C PHE A 269 4.89 -22.29 -7.77
N THR A 270 4.00 -21.81 -8.65
CA THR A 270 2.58 -22.19 -8.67
C THR A 270 2.30 -23.49 -9.38
N GLN A 271 3.15 -23.90 -10.31
CA GLN A 271 2.94 -25.03 -11.23
C GLN A 271 1.62 -24.90 -12.00
N ALA A 272 1.22 -23.68 -12.34
CA ALA A 272 -0.02 -23.42 -13.07
C ALA A 272 0.04 -24.01 -14.49
N GLU A 273 -1.07 -24.62 -14.95
CA GLU A 273 -1.19 -25.20 -16.30
C GLU A 273 -2.27 -24.50 -17.15
N HIS A 274 -3.12 -23.70 -16.52
CA HIS A 274 -4.23 -22.95 -17.11
C HIS A 274 -4.64 -21.82 -16.14
N PRO A 275 -5.50 -20.87 -16.56
CA PRO A 275 -6.00 -19.82 -15.67
C PRO A 275 -6.58 -20.37 -14.36
N ILE A 276 -6.31 -19.70 -13.23
CA ILE A 276 -6.65 -20.21 -11.89
C ILE A 276 -8.14 -20.51 -11.68
N PHE A 277 -9.02 -19.77 -12.35
CA PHE A 277 -10.47 -19.92 -12.21
C PHE A 277 -11.09 -20.89 -13.22
N TRP A 278 -10.29 -21.46 -14.13
CA TRP A 278 -10.75 -22.54 -14.99
C TRP A 278 -10.69 -23.85 -14.20
N ILE A 279 -11.82 -24.55 -14.14
CA ILE A 279 -11.95 -25.80 -13.42
C ILE A 279 -12.19 -26.91 -14.44
N ARG A 280 -11.29 -27.88 -14.48
CA ARG A 280 -11.44 -29.07 -15.32
C ARG A 280 -12.27 -30.11 -14.58
N LYS A 281 -13.42 -30.46 -15.13
CA LYS A 281 -14.30 -31.55 -14.64
C LYS A 281 -14.49 -32.56 -15.75
N ASP A 282 -13.91 -33.74 -15.59
CA ASP A 282 -13.83 -34.78 -16.61
C ASP A 282 -13.27 -34.21 -17.93
N ASP A 283 -14.04 -34.32 -19.02
CA ASP A 283 -13.70 -33.81 -20.35
C ASP A 283 -14.22 -32.38 -20.62
N SER A 284 -14.66 -31.64 -19.59
CA SER A 284 -15.28 -30.32 -19.74
C SER A 284 -14.64 -29.24 -18.87
N TRP A 285 -14.63 -28.01 -19.41
CA TRP A 285 -14.22 -26.82 -18.67
C TRP A 285 -15.41 -26.16 -17.98
N HIS A 286 -15.17 -25.68 -16.76
CA HIS A 286 -16.06 -24.85 -15.97
C HIS A 286 -15.32 -23.58 -15.54
N LEU A 287 -16.07 -22.54 -15.20
CA LEU A 287 -15.52 -21.30 -14.66
C LEU A 287 -15.95 -21.13 -13.20
N ARG A 288 -14.97 -20.90 -12.31
CA ARG A 288 -15.20 -20.50 -10.93
C ARG A 288 -15.61 -19.02 -10.89
N LEU A 289 -16.86 -18.77 -10.52
CA LEU A 289 -17.38 -17.43 -10.16
C LEU A 289 -17.17 -17.18 -8.66
N MET A 290 -17.64 -16.05 -8.12
CA MET A 290 -17.49 -15.73 -6.70
C MET A 290 -18.13 -16.79 -5.78
N THR A 291 -19.37 -17.19 -6.06
CA THR A 291 -20.17 -18.04 -5.15
C THR A 291 -20.58 -19.39 -5.74
N GLU A 292 -20.24 -19.64 -7.01
CA GLU A 292 -20.59 -20.88 -7.72
C GLU A 292 -19.56 -21.24 -8.79
N GLU A 293 -19.77 -22.39 -9.43
CA GLU A 293 -19.07 -22.81 -10.64
C GLU A 293 -20.11 -23.04 -11.74
N ILE A 294 -19.85 -22.52 -12.93
CA ILE A 294 -20.75 -22.64 -14.08
C ILE A 294 -20.05 -23.35 -15.25
N PRO A 295 -20.79 -23.93 -16.21
CA PRO A 295 -20.20 -24.36 -17.48
C PRO A 295 -19.42 -23.21 -18.13
N MET A 296 -18.28 -23.50 -18.75
CA MET A 296 -17.37 -22.47 -19.26
C MET A 296 -18.09 -21.48 -20.21
N PRO A 297 -18.19 -20.19 -19.85
CA PRO A 297 -18.69 -19.16 -20.74
C PRO A 297 -17.55 -18.67 -21.63
N TRP A 298 -17.42 -19.31 -22.80
CA TRP A 298 -16.32 -19.08 -23.74
C TRP A 298 -16.23 -17.65 -24.27
N ASP A 299 -17.36 -16.92 -24.30
CA ASP A 299 -17.48 -15.53 -24.76
C ASP A 299 -17.26 -14.48 -23.67
N TRP A 300 -16.98 -14.87 -22.42
CA TRP A 300 -16.63 -13.95 -21.34
C TRP A 300 -15.12 -13.63 -21.36
N PRO A 301 -14.68 -12.51 -20.77
CA PRO A 301 -13.26 -12.20 -20.68
C PRO A 301 -12.53 -13.27 -19.86
N VAL A 302 -11.30 -13.59 -20.27
CA VAL A 302 -10.40 -14.38 -19.45
C VAL A 302 -9.91 -13.53 -18.26
N GLU A 303 -9.95 -14.09 -17.05
CA GLU A 303 -9.49 -13.41 -15.83
C GLU A 303 -8.20 -14.08 -15.32
N ILE A 304 -7.10 -13.32 -15.30
CA ILE A 304 -5.73 -13.80 -15.12
C ILE A 304 -4.84 -12.72 -14.48
N ASN A 305 -3.64 -13.12 -14.05
CA ASN A 305 -2.63 -12.17 -13.59
C ASN A 305 -1.82 -11.55 -14.76
N TYR A 306 -0.93 -10.60 -14.44
CA TYR A 306 -0.13 -9.92 -15.45
C TYR A 306 0.83 -10.86 -16.20
N HIS A 307 1.44 -11.82 -15.50
CA HIS A 307 2.39 -12.73 -16.11
C HIS A 307 1.75 -13.59 -17.19
N GLU A 308 0.56 -14.13 -16.92
CA GLU A 308 -0.24 -14.89 -17.88
C GLU A 308 -0.64 -14.02 -19.08
N ALA A 309 -1.09 -12.78 -18.84
CA ALA A 309 -1.47 -11.84 -19.89
C ALA A 309 -0.28 -11.50 -20.81
N LYS A 310 0.88 -11.21 -20.21
CA LYS A 310 2.11 -10.94 -20.96
C LYS A 310 2.61 -12.17 -21.72
N ALA A 311 2.52 -13.36 -21.14
CA ALA A 311 2.91 -14.61 -21.79
C ALA A 311 2.04 -14.90 -23.01
N PHE A 312 0.72 -14.71 -22.89
CA PHE A 312 -0.20 -14.80 -24.03
C PHE A 312 0.18 -13.83 -25.15
N CYS A 313 0.46 -12.56 -24.83
CA CYS A 313 0.89 -11.58 -25.84
C CYS A 313 2.18 -12.01 -26.55
N ASN A 314 3.17 -12.52 -25.81
CA ASN A 314 4.43 -13.01 -26.39
C ASN A 314 4.21 -14.23 -27.28
N TRP A 315 3.35 -15.17 -26.87
CA TRP A 315 2.94 -16.31 -27.71
C TRP A 315 2.23 -15.83 -28.98
N LYS A 316 1.26 -14.93 -28.85
CA LYS A 316 0.50 -14.40 -29.98
C LYS A 316 1.41 -13.62 -30.95
N ALA A 317 2.39 -12.88 -30.44
CA ALA A 317 3.42 -12.23 -31.26
C ALA A 317 4.25 -13.26 -32.05
N ALA A 318 4.64 -14.36 -31.39
CA ALA A 318 5.38 -15.43 -32.04
C ALA A 318 4.57 -16.15 -33.13
N GLU A 319 3.28 -16.41 -32.89
CA GLU A 319 2.39 -17.07 -33.86
C GLU A 319 2.03 -16.17 -35.04
N THR A 320 1.66 -14.92 -34.77
CA THR A 320 1.19 -13.97 -35.79
C THR A 320 2.31 -13.23 -36.52
N LYS A 321 3.54 -13.25 -35.98
CA LYS A 321 4.68 -12.43 -36.41
C LYS A 321 4.39 -10.92 -36.38
N GLN A 322 3.44 -10.50 -35.55
CA GLN A 322 3.13 -9.10 -35.28
C GLN A 322 3.68 -8.69 -33.91
N PRO A 323 3.98 -7.40 -33.69
CA PRO A 323 4.45 -6.90 -32.39
C PRO A 323 3.28 -6.78 -31.39
N VAL A 324 2.74 -7.93 -31.00
CA VAL A 324 1.64 -8.03 -30.02
C VAL A 324 2.18 -7.81 -28.60
N ARG A 325 1.56 -6.90 -27.85
CA ARG A 325 1.89 -6.62 -26.45
C ARG A 325 0.67 -6.14 -25.66
N LEU A 326 0.81 -6.00 -24.34
CA LEU A 326 -0.21 -5.30 -23.55
C LEU A 326 -0.13 -3.78 -23.84
N PRO A 327 -1.23 -3.03 -23.67
CA PRO A 327 -1.22 -1.58 -23.81
C PRO A 327 -0.36 -0.93 -22.72
N THR A 328 0.17 0.26 -22.98
CA THR A 328 0.63 1.16 -21.91
C THR A 328 -0.56 1.89 -21.25
N GLU A 329 -0.35 2.51 -20.08
CA GLU A 329 -1.33 3.43 -19.48
C GLU A 329 -1.75 4.50 -20.51
N ASP A 330 -0.77 5.07 -21.24
CA ASP A 330 -1.03 6.12 -22.22
C ASP A 330 -1.92 5.65 -23.39
N GLU A 331 -1.66 4.45 -23.90
CA GLU A 331 -2.48 3.85 -24.97
C GLU A 331 -3.88 3.51 -24.48
N TRP A 332 -4.04 3.11 -23.21
CA TRP A 332 -5.37 2.93 -22.63
C TRP A 332 -6.16 4.24 -22.58
N TYR A 333 -5.51 5.35 -22.21
CA TYR A 333 -6.17 6.67 -22.26
C TYR A 333 -6.50 7.10 -23.69
N ARG A 334 -5.67 6.77 -24.69
CA ARG A 334 -6.05 6.97 -26.10
C ARG A 334 -7.26 6.15 -26.53
N LEU A 335 -7.41 4.94 -26.01
CA LEU A 335 -8.61 4.13 -26.23
C LEU A 335 -9.83 4.77 -25.58
N TYR A 336 -9.71 5.29 -24.35
CA TYR A 336 -10.77 6.03 -23.65
C TYR A 336 -11.25 7.24 -24.47
N ASP A 337 -10.31 8.06 -24.97
CA ASP A 337 -10.61 9.22 -25.81
C ASP A 337 -11.26 8.82 -27.15
N THR A 338 -10.74 7.78 -27.78
CA THR A 338 -11.27 7.28 -29.07
C THR A 338 -12.69 6.73 -28.93
N ALA A 339 -12.98 6.11 -27.79
CA ALA A 339 -14.29 5.64 -27.39
C ALA A 339 -15.27 6.78 -27.00
N GLN A 340 -14.78 8.04 -26.93
CA GLN A 340 -15.56 9.22 -26.53
C GLN A 340 -16.23 9.04 -25.17
N LEU A 341 -15.52 8.41 -24.23
CA LEU A 341 -16.01 8.17 -22.89
C LEU A 341 -15.95 9.44 -22.03
N SER A 342 -16.79 9.46 -21.00
CA SER A 342 -16.81 10.46 -19.95
C SER A 342 -17.21 9.81 -18.63
N GLU A 343 -17.03 10.53 -17.52
CA GLU A 343 -17.47 10.07 -16.20
C GLU A 343 -18.96 9.72 -16.18
N VAL A 344 -19.30 8.67 -15.42
CA VAL A 344 -20.68 8.18 -15.31
C VAL A 344 -21.53 9.19 -14.54
N PRO A 345 -22.61 9.73 -15.12
CA PRO A 345 -23.49 10.65 -14.41
C PRO A 345 -24.15 9.98 -13.20
N ARG A 346 -24.30 10.75 -12.10
CA ARG A 346 -24.73 10.25 -10.79
C ARG A 346 -26.01 9.42 -10.79
N ASP A 347 -27.01 9.84 -11.55
CA ASP A 347 -28.35 9.25 -11.54
C ASP A 347 -28.58 8.24 -12.68
N THR A 348 -27.51 7.79 -13.33
CA THR A 348 -27.59 6.89 -14.48
C THR A 348 -26.75 5.64 -14.29
N LYS A 349 -27.19 4.54 -14.91
CA LYS A 349 -26.35 3.34 -15.02
C LYS A 349 -25.14 3.63 -15.91
N SER A 350 -24.01 3.02 -15.57
CA SER A 350 -22.83 3.01 -16.42
C SER A 350 -23.17 2.41 -17.79
N CYS A 351 -22.50 2.91 -18.82
CA CYS A 351 -22.51 2.34 -20.16
C CYS A 351 -21.67 1.06 -20.28
N GLY A 352 -21.05 0.60 -19.19
CA GLY A 352 -20.32 -0.67 -19.06
C GLY A 352 -20.72 -1.44 -17.81
N ASN A 353 -20.27 -2.69 -17.68
CA ASN A 353 -20.48 -3.48 -16.47
C ASN A 353 -19.59 -2.94 -15.33
N LEU A 354 -20.06 -1.93 -14.59
CA LEU A 354 -19.32 -1.19 -13.57
C LEU A 354 -20.27 -0.83 -12.42
N HIS A 355 -19.73 -0.48 -11.24
CA HIS A 355 -20.47 -0.04 -10.07
C HIS A 355 -21.56 -0.99 -9.54
N LEU A 356 -21.49 -2.30 -9.88
CA LEU A 356 -22.56 -3.26 -9.59
C LEU A 356 -23.92 -2.91 -10.23
N ASP A 357 -23.94 -2.16 -11.33
CA ASP A 357 -25.19 -1.73 -11.99
C ASP A 357 -25.94 -2.85 -12.70
N TYR A 358 -25.23 -3.93 -13.06
CA TYR A 358 -25.74 -5.01 -13.91
C TYR A 358 -25.59 -6.38 -13.27
N TYR A 359 -24.35 -6.84 -13.10
CA TYR A 359 -24.06 -8.22 -12.70
C TYR A 359 -23.00 -8.25 -11.58
N ALA A 360 -23.09 -9.26 -10.71
CA ALA A 360 -22.03 -9.58 -9.75
C ALA A 360 -20.99 -10.56 -10.33
N SER A 361 -20.59 -10.33 -11.58
CA SER A 361 -19.57 -11.07 -12.32
C SER A 361 -19.24 -10.34 -13.62
N SER A 362 -18.21 -10.84 -14.31
CA SER A 362 -18.01 -10.57 -15.74
C SER A 362 -19.21 -11.03 -16.59
N CYS A 363 -19.28 -10.57 -17.82
CA CYS A 363 -20.31 -10.89 -18.81
C CYS A 363 -19.69 -11.05 -20.21
N PRO A 364 -20.47 -11.43 -21.25
CA PRO A 364 -19.94 -11.56 -22.61
C PRO A 364 -19.21 -10.30 -23.07
N VAL A 365 -18.05 -10.46 -23.71
CA VAL A 365 -17.21 -9.34 -24.19
C VAL A 365 -17.88 -8.49 -25.28
N THR A 366 -19.04 -8.93 -25.76
CA THR A 366 -19.85 -8.26 -26.80
C THR A 366 -21.03 -7.47 -26.24
N GLU A 367 -21.20 -7.38 -24.91
CA GLU A 367 -22.38 -6.78 -24.30
C GLU A 367 -22.34 -5.24 -24.31
N PHE A 368 -21.18 -4.62 -24.06
CA PHE A 368 -21.05 -3.17 -23.87
C PHE A 368 -20.17 -2.49 -24.94
N PRO A 369 -20.78 -1.97 -26.04
CA PRO A 369 -20.06 -1.30 -27.12
C PRO A 369 -19.73 0.17 -26.83
N TYR A 370 -18.58 0.61 -27.37
CA TYR A 370 -18.07 1.99 -27.37
C TYR A 370 -17.49 2.34 -28.73
N GLY A 371 -18.35 2.81 -29.64
CA GLY A 371 -17.97 2.94 -31.05
C GLY A 371 -17.63 1.57 -31.63
N GLU A 372 -16.39 1.39 -32.09
CA GLU A 372 -15.92 0.10 -32.59
C GLU A 372 -15.44 -0.85 -31.49
N PHE A 373 -15.06 -0.34 -30.32
CA PHE A 373 -14.54 -1.13 -29.21
C PHE A 373 -15.64 -1.63 -28.27
N PHE A 374 -15.30 -2.55 -27.38
CA PHE A 374 -16.16 -3.03 -26.29
C PHE A 374 -15.38 -3.06 -24.99
N ASP A 375 -16.03 -2.88 -23.84
CA ASP A 375 -15.43 -3.01 -22.50
C ASP A 375 -14.11 -2.21 -22.36
N ILE A 376 -14.12 -0.92 -22.75
CA ILE A 376 -12.98 -0.02 -22.42
C ILE A 376 -12.98 0.31 -20.92
N ILE A 377 -14.15 0.42 -20.31
CA ILE A 377 -14.38 0.50 -18.86
C ILE A 377 -15.29 -0.65 -18.42
N GLY A 378 -15.15 -1.07 -17.16
CA GLY A 378 -15.94 -2.14 -16.57
C GLY A 378 -15.64 -3.53 -17.12
N ASN A 379 -16.50 -4.47 -16.75
CA ASN A 379 -16.39 -5.92 -16.93
C ASN A 379 -15.21 -6.49 -16.14
N VAL A 380 -13.98 -6.18 -16.52
CA VAL A 380 -12.76 -6.52 -15.80
C VAL A 380 -11.76 -5.37 -15.89
N TRP A 381 -10.94 -5.22 -14.86
CA TRP A 381 -9.72 -4.41 -14.96
C TRP A 381 -8.84 -4.90 -16.12
N GLN A 382 -8.14 -3.98 -16.78
CA GLN A 382 -7.24 -4.28 -17.90
C GLN A 382 -5.78 -4.10 -17.50
N TRP A 383 -4.99 -5.17 -17.56
CA TRP A 383 -3.54 -5.10 -17.36
C TRP A 383 -2.84 -4.23 -18.41
N THR A 384 -1.92 -3.38 -17.95
CA THR A 384 -1.03 -2.57 -18.80
C THR A 384 0.44 -2.93 -18.56
N GLU A 385 1.34 -2.61 -19.51
CA GLU A 385 2.79 -2.78 -19.33
C GLU A 385 3.42 -1.70 -18.44
N THR A 386 2.69 -0.61 -18.19
CA THR A 386 3.21 0.53 -17.42
C THR A 386 3.32 0.15 -15.94
N PRO A 387 4.54 0.13 -15.36
CA PRO A 387 4.68 0.05 -13.92
C PRO A 387 4.11 1.32 -13.28
N THR A 388 3.61 1.24 -12.05
CA THR A 388 3.20 2.45 -11.34
C THR A 388 4.38 3.38 -11.09
N TYR A 389 4.14 4.68 -11.21
CA TYR A 389 5.17 5.72 -11.14
C TYR A 389 4.53 7.06 -10.73
N PRO A 390 5.31 7.95 -10.07
CA PRO A 390 4.82 9.27 -9.71
C PRO A 390 4.69 10.19 -10.93
N PHE A 391 3.64 11.00 -10.98
CA PHE A 391 3.54 12.09 -11.95
C PHE A 391 4.44 13.27 -11.60
N SER A 392 4.66 14.17 -12.57
CA SER A 392 5.33 15.44 -12.27
C SER A 392 4.46 16.26 -11.32
N GLY A 393 5.01 16.63 -10.16
CA GLY A 393 4.24 17.31 -9.10
C GLY A 393 3.45 16.35 -8.19
N PHE A 394 3.70 15.04 -8.27
CA PHE A 394 3.28 14.09 -7.24
C PHE A 394 3.79 14.52 -5.85
N ASP A 395 2.94 14.32 -4.85
CA ASP A 395 3.29 14.48 -3.44
C ASP A 395 2.51 13.45 -2.65
N VAL A 396 3.06 13.03 -1.53
CA VAL A 396 2.46 11.99 -0.69
C VAL A 396 1.42 12.62 0.22
N HIS A 397 0.26 11.98 0.35
CA HIS A 397 -0.70 12.45 1.34
C HIS A 397 -0.18 12.19 2.76
N PRO A 398 -0.07 13.21 3.64
CA PRO A 398 0.43 13.03 5.01
C PRO A 398 -0.37 12.06 5.89
N LEU A 399 -1.64 11.79 5.57
CA LEU A 399 -2.47 10.88 6.35
C LEU A 399 -2.33 9.43 5.88
N TYR A 400 -1.79 9.17 4.69
CA TYR A 400 -1.63 7.81 4.17
C TYR A 400 -0.38 7.69 3.32
N ASP A 401 0.76 7.79 4.00
CA ASP A 401 2.07 7.92 3.39
C ASP A 401 2.65 6.61 2.82
N ASP A 402 2.02 5.48 3.12
CA ASP A 402 2.40 4.14 2.69
C ASP A 402 1.42 3.50 1.68
N PHE A 403 0.44 4.24 1.16
CA PHE A 403 -0.48 3.75 0.14
C PHE A 403 0.21 3.54 -1.22
N THR A 404 0.81 4.60 -1.77
CA THR A 404 1.34 4.60 -3.14
C THR A 404 2.84 4.34 -3.17
N THR A 405 3.64 5.03 -2.35
CA THR A 405 5.09 5.05 -2.56
C THR A 405 5.77 3.68 -2.53
N PRO A 406 5.35 2.71 -1.69
CA PRO A 406 5.93 1.36 -1.74
C PRO A 406 5.70 0.63 -3.07
N THR A 407 4.70 1.06 -3.86
CA THR A 407 4.37 0.45 -5.15
C THR A 407 5.26 0.93 -6.30
N PHE A 408 6.00 2.04 -6.13
CA PHE A 408 6.94 2.59 -7.12
C PHE A 408 8.26 1.80 -7.23
N ASP A 409 8.17 0.48 -7.09
CA ASP A 409 9.29 -0.46 -7.00
C ASP A 409 9.60 -1.18 -8.32
N GLY A 410 8.84 -0.86 -9.38
CA GLY A 410 8.96 -1.52 -10.68
C GLY A 410 8.43 -2.97 -10.72
N GLN A 411 7.76 -3.43 -9.66
CA GLN A 411 7.14 -4.75 -9.55
C GLN A 411 5.60 -4.69 -9.56
N HIS A 412 5.04 -3.48 -9.44
CA HIS A 412 3.61 -3.23 -9.58
C HIS A 412 3.28 -2.66 -10.94
N ASN A 413 2.27 -3.23 -11.61
CA ASN A 413 1.78 -2.75 -12.89
C ASN A 413 0.40 -2.13 -12.74
N LEU A 414 0.18 -1.05 -13.50
CA LEU A 414 -1.10 -0.36 -13.51
C LEU A 414 -2.16 -1.22 -14.22
N ILE A 415 -3.34 -1.23 -13.62
CA ILE A 415 -4.57 -1.76 -14.21
C ILE A 415 -5.55 -0.62 -14.42
N LYS A 416 -6.30 -0.65 -15.52
CA LYS A 416 -7.20 0.44 -15.91
C LYS A 416 -8.64 0.00 -16.18
N GLY A 417 -9.57 0.92 -16.01
CA GLY A 417 -10.97 0.80 -16.45
C GLY A 417 -11.99 0.29 -15.43
N GLY A 418 -11.56 -0.23 -14.28
CA GLY A 418 -12.47 -0.81 -13.29
C GLY A 418 -13.05 -2.18 -13.71
N SER A 419 -13.36 -3.04 -12.74
CA SER A 419 -14.13 -4.27 -12.98
C SER A 419 -15.63 -4.08 -12.72
N TRP A 420 -16.42 -5.14 -12.88
CA TRP A 420 -17.86 -5.14 -12.55
C TRP A 420 -18.20 -4.69 -11.13
N ILE A 421 -17.28 -4.85 -10.16
CA ILE A 421 -17.47 -4.44 -8.76
C ILE A 421 -16.82 -3.09 -8.44
N ALA A 422 -15.94 -2.57 -9.29
CA ALA A 422 -15.25 -1.30 -9.05
C ALA A 422 -16.26 -0.16 -8.84
N CYS A 423 -16.15 0.50 -7.71
CA CYS A 423 -17.06 1.55 -7.25
C CYS A 423 -16.25 2.75 -6.71
N GLY A 424 -16.87 3.93 -6.67
CA GLY A 424 -16.17 5.09 -6.10
C GLY A 424 -14.99 5.53 -6.97
N ASN A 425 -13.87 5.88 -6.34
CA ASN A 425 -12.67 6.31 -7.05
C ASN A 425 -12.17 5.27 -8.07
N GLU A 426 -12.27 3.97 -7.78
CA GLU A 426 -11.85 2.86 -8.67
C GLU A 426 -12.47 2.91 -10.08
N SER A 427 -13.60 3.60 -10.22
CA SER A 427 -14.35 3.70 -11.47
C SER A 427 -14.08 4.98 -12.28
N LEU A 428 -13.33 5.93 -11.72
CA LEU A 428 -13.09 7.23 -12.35
C LEU A 428 -12.06 7.13 -13.48
N TYR A 429 -12.12 8.08 -14.41
CA TYR A 429 -11.10 8.27 -15.44
C TYR A 429 -9.70 8.45 -14.84
N SER A 430 -9.59 9.20 -13.74
CA SER A 430 -8.32 9.50 -13.09
C SER A 430 -7.73 8.33 -12.29
N ALA A 431 -8.49 7.25 -12.07
CA ALA A 431 -8.11 6.15 -11.21
C ALA A 431 -6.78 5.50 -11.63
N ARG A 432 -5.82 5.41 -10.72
CA ARG A 432 -4.53 4.74 -10.93
C ARG A 432 -4.32 3.67 -9.86
N TYR A 433 -4.68 2.44 -10.20
CA TYR A 433 -4.50 1.29 -9.33
C TYR A 433 -3.38 0.41 -9.87
N ALA A 434 -2.54 -0.07 -8.96
CA ALA A 434 -1.41 -0.91 -9.27
C ALA A 434 -1.38 -2.13 -8.36
N PHE A 435 -1.01 -3.27 -8.91
CA PHE A 435 -0.90 -4.52 -8.14
C PHE A 435 0.37 -5.27 -8.53
N ARG A 436 0.89 -6.06 -7.60
CA ARG A 436 1.93 -7.06 -7.90
C ARG A 436 1.44 -7.95 -9.03
N ARG A 437 2.34 -8.22 -9.97
CA ARG A 437 2.05 -8.93 -11.22
C ARG A 437 1.51 -10.36 -11.03
N HIS A 438 1.82 -10.99 -9.90
CA HIS A 438 1.35 -12.34 -9.57
C HIS A 438 0.00 -12.40 -8.85
N PHE A 439 -0.52 -11.28 -8.36
CA PHE A 439 -1.81 -11.26 -7.69
C PHE A 439 -2.97 -11.29 -8.69
N PHE A 440 -3.98 -12.08 -8.34
CA PHE A 440 -5.23 -12.10 -9.07
C PHE A 440 -6.12 -10.96 -8.58
N GLN A 441 -6.77 -10.31 -9.53
CA GLN A 441 -7.87 -9.36 -9.33
C GLN A 441 -9.03 -9.78 -10.24
N HIS A 442 -10.14 -9.04 -10.25
CA HIS A 442 -11.10 -9.11 -11.35
C HIS A 442 -10.54 -8.46 -12.61
N ALA A 443 -9.43 -9.02 -13.10
CA ALA A 443 -8.60 -8.45 -14.15
C ALA A 443 -8.45 -9.43 -15.32
N GLY A 444 -8.63 -8.91 -16.52
CA GLY A 444 -8.26 -9.52 -17.78
C GLY A 444 -7.34 -8.59 -18.55
N PHE A 445 -7.41 -8.63 -19.87
CA PHE A 445 -6.58 -7.76 -20.68
C PHE A 445 -7.11 -7.56 -22.10
N ARG A 446 -6.58 -6.52 -22.72
CA ARG A 446 -6.61 -6.23 -24.15
C ARG A 446 -5.18 -6.29 -24.66
N TYR A 447 -4.98 -6.65 -25.92
CA TYR A 447 -3.66 -6.50 -26.55
C TYR A 447 -3.67 -5.41 -27.61
N VAL A 448 -2.50 -4.85 -27.86
CA VAL A 448 -2.22 -3.91 -28.94
C VAL A 448 -1.19 -4.49 -29.88
N VAL A 449 -1.18 -3.99 -31.11
CA VAL A 449 -0.15 -4.24 -32.12
C VAL A 449 0.45 -2.89 -32.48
N SER A 450 1.75 -2.73 -32.19
CA SER A 450 2.48 -1.50 -32.41
C SER A 450 3.97 -1.76 -32.58
N ASP A 451 4.57 -1.22 -33.64
CA ASP A 451 6.03 -1.22 -33.82
C ASP A 451 6.74 -0.25 -32.86
N ALA A 452 6.00 0.67 -32.24
CA ALA A 452 6.55 1.56 -31.23
C ALA A 452 6.80 0.78 -29.94
N PRO A 453 8.03 0.84 -29.38
CA PRO A 453 8.32 0.20 -28.11
C PRO A 453 7.47 0.85 -27.01
N ALA A 454 7.09 0.08 -26.00
CA ALA A 454 6.48 0.64 -24.79
C ALA A 454 7.50 1.55 -24.11
N THR A 455 7.24 2.86 -24.06
CA THR A 455 8.02 3.80 -23.27
C THR A 455 7.62 3.63 -21.81
N LEU A 456 8.45 2.94 -21.02
CA LEU A 456 8.19 2.75 -19.60
C LEU A 456 8.86 3.88 -18.79
N PRO A 457 8.12 4.55 -17.89
CA PRO A 457 8.69 5.55 -17.01
C PRO A 457 9.71 4.90 -16.07
N ALA A 458 10.87 5.54 -15.91
CA ALA A 458 11.92 5.07 -15.02
C ALA A 458 11.60 5.51 -13.58
N SER A 459 11.18 4.57 -12.72
CA SER A 459 11.10 4.79 -11.26
C SER A 459 12.35 4.19 -10.59
N ASN A 460 13.50 4.85 -10.76
CA ASN A 460 14.78 4.34 -10.23
C ASN A 460 15.48 5.30 -9.26
N TYR A 461 14.87 6.46 -8.97
CA TYR A 461 15.42 7.45 -8.04
C TYR A 461 14.36 7.90 -7.06
N GLU A 462 14.70 7.86 -5.78
CA GLU A 462 13.93 8.58 -4.77
C GLU A 462 14.12 10.08 -5.00
N THR A 463 13.02 10.78 -5.22
CA THR A 463 12.98 12.23 -5.49
C THR A 463 12.31 13.03 -4.38
N ASP A 464 11.72 12.35 -3.39
CA ASP A 464 11.22 13.00 -2.19
C ASP A 464 12.38 13.64 -1.42
N LYS A 465 12.20 14.92 -1.09
CA LYS A 465 13.22 15.73 -0.43
C LYS A 465 13.61 15.14 0.94
N LEU A 466 12.63 14.78 1.77
CA LEU A 466 12.88 14.33 3.14
C LEU A 466 13.57 12.96 3.14
N LEU A 467 13.12 12.04 2.28
CA LEU A 467 13.76 10.73 2.11
C LEU A 467 15.18 10.86 1.56
N SER A 468 15.41 11.79 0.64
CA SER A 468 16.75 12.04 0.09
C SER A 468 17.69 12.69 1.12
N GLU A 469 17.18 13.60 1.95
CA GLU A 469 17.92 14.20 3.06
C GLU A 469 18.30 13.14 4.11
N TYR A 470 17.39 12.19 4.42
CA TYR A 470 17.69 11.10 5.35
C TYR A 470 18.58 10.02 4.74
N ALA A 471 18.44 9.72 3.45
CA ALA A 471 19.38 8.85 2.74
C ALA A 471 20.80 9.45 2.78
N GLU A 472 20.94 10.75 2.55
CA GLU A 472 22.22 11.45 2.69
C GLU A 472 22.68 11.50 4.15
N PHE A 473 21.78 11.71 5.09
CA PHE A 473 22.12 11.73 6.52
C PHE A 473 22.63 10.38 7.02
N HIS A 474 22.04 9.27 6.58
CA HIS A 474 22.34 7.92 7.02
C HIS A 474 23.48 7.25 6.20
N TYR A 475 23.53 7.50 4.90
CA TYR A 475 24.42 6.79 3.98
C TYR A 475 25.33 7.70 3.15
N GLY A 476 25.08 9.01 3.19
CA GLY A 476 25.76 10.03 2.41
C GLY A 476 27.16 10.39 2.88
N ASP A 477 27.63 11.54 2.40
CA ASP A 477 28.96 12.04 2.73
C ASP A 477 28.96 12.67 4.15
N SER A 478 30.09 12.64 4.84
CA SER A 478 30.28 13.44 6.06
C SER A 478 30.53 14.90 5.73
N TYR A 479 30.00 15.80 6.56
CA TYR A 479 30.14 17.24 6.38
C TYR A 479 30.78 17.88 7.62
N PHE A 480 31.63 18.89 7.40
CA PHE A 480 32.30 19.66 8.47
C PHE A 480 33.09 18.80 9.47
N GLU A 481 33.69 17.70 8.99
CA GLU A 481 34.43 16.74 9.83
C GLU A 481 33.57 16.10 10.94
N VAL A 482 32.24 16.16 10.82
CA VAL A 482 31.31 15.45 11.72
C VAL A 482 31.15 14.01 11.24
N PRO A 483 31.45 13.01 12.09
CA PRO A 483 31.24 11.59 11.75
C PRO A 483 29.78 11.29 11.42
N ASN A 484 29.54 10.22 10.66
CA ASN A 484 28.17 9.76 10.42
C ASN A 484 27.49 9.39 11.75
N PHE A 485 26.30 9.93 11.98
CA PHE A 485 25.61 9.83 13.27
C PHE A 485 25.23 8.39 13.62
N SER A 486 24.61 7.67 12.68
CA SER A 486 24.21 6.28 12.88
C SER A 486 25.40 5.37 13.18
N GLN A 487 26.51 5.55 12.44
CA GLN A 487 27.75 4.83 12.72
C GLN A 487 28.32 5.17 14.10
N ALA A 488 28.39 6.46 14.46
CA ALA A 488 28.92 6.88 15.75
C ALA A 488 28.08 6.33 16.93
N LEU A 489 26.75 6.31 16.81
CA LEU A 489 25.88 5.73 17.82
C LEU A 489 26.08 4.21 17.95
N ALA A 490 26.18 3.50 16.83
CA ALA A 490 26.43 2.06 16.86
C ALA A 490 27.80 1.72 17.46
N GLU A 491 28.85 2.49 17.17
CA GLU A 491 30.18 2.34 17.78
C GLU A 491 30.13 2.54 19.30
N ILE A 492 29.42 3.57 19.77
CA ILE A 492 29.21 3.80 21.20
C ILE A 492 28.44 2.63 21.84
N ALA A 493 27.38 2.16 21.18
CA ALA A 493 26.57 1.06 21.69
C ALA A 493 27.37 -0.25 21.79
N LEU A 494 28.09 -0.61 20.73
CA LEU A 494 28.96 -1.80 20.68
C LEU A 494 30.06 -1.73 21.73
N ALA A 495 30.67 -0.55 21.95
CA ALA A 495 31.66 -0.37 23.00
C ALA A 495 31.05 -0.56 24.40
N ALA A 496 29.83 -0.06 24.62
CA ALA A 496 29.13 -0.18 25.91
C ALA A 496 28.71 -1.62 26.25
N MET A 497 28.53 -2.49 25.25
CA MET A 497 28.25 -3.92 25.48
C MET A 497 29.41 -4.63 26.17
N GLY A 498 30.67 -4.25 25.90
CA GLY A 498 31.84 -4.90 26.49
C GLY A 498 31.84 -6.42 26.29
N ASN A 499 31.79 -7.19 27.39
CA ASN A 499 31.73 -8.67 27.36
C ASN A 499 30.30 -9.23 27.48
N LYS A 500 29.27 -8.39 27.38
CA LYS A 500 27.86 -8.83 27.48
C LYS A 500 27.44 -9.61 26.22
N PRO A 501 26.39 -10.45 26.31
CA PRO A 501 25.85 -11.12 25.13
C PRO A 501 25.41 -10.11 24.06
N MET A 502 25.71 -10.39 22.79
CA MET A 502 25.29 -9.59 21.63
C MET A 502 24.51 -10.48 20.65
N ARG A 503 23.42 -11.10 21.12
CA ARG A 503 22.61 -11.99 20.27
C ARG A 503 21.65 -11.18 19.42
N THR A 504 20.82 -10.37 20.06
CA THR A 504 19.79 -9.57 19.39
C THR A 504 19.85 -8.11 19.84
N ALA A 505 19.73 -7.20 18.88
CA ALA A 505 19.53 -5.78 19.14
C ALA A 505 18.27 -5.25 18.45
N LEU A 506 17.69 -4.19 19.02
CA LEU A 506 16.59 -3.44 18.41
C LEU A 506 17.03 -2.00 18.18
N ASP A 507 16.92 -1.54 16.95
CA ASP A 507 17.06 -0.16 16.54
C ASP A 507 15.65 0.44 16.38
N LEU A 508 15.16 1.14 17.41
CA LEU A 508 13.81 1.67 17.48
C LEU A 508 13.80 3.16 17.07
N GLY A 509 12.98 3.50 16.09
CA GLY A 509 13.11 4.75 15.33
C GLY A 509 14.27 4.69 14.33
N CYS A 510 14.44 3.57 13.63
CA CYS A 510 15.63 3.32 12.81
C CYS A 510 15.74 4.23 11.57
N ALA A 511 14.67 4.93 11.21
CA ALA A 511 14.54 5.70 9.96
C ALA A 511 15.07 4.89 8.76
N SER A 512 16.08 5.39 8.04
CA SER A 512 16.62 4.71 6.86
C SER A 512 17.42 3.43 7.17
N GLY A 513 17.70 3.13 8.43
CA GLY A 513 18.24 1.83 8.87
C GLY A 513 19.76 1.71 9.01
N ARG A 514 20.54 2.78 8.81
CA ARG A 514 22.02 2.70 8.92
C ARG A 514 22.50 2.15 10.26
N SER A 515 21.93 2.60 11.38
CA SER A 515 22.32 2.11 12.72
C SER A 515 22.04 0.62 12.86
N THR A 516 20.94 0.13 12.27
CA THR A 516 20.58 -1.30 12.22
C THR A 516 21.71 -2.13 11.58
N PHE A 517 22.22 -1.70 10.42
CA PHE A 517 23.36 -2.36 9.76
C PHE A 517 24.66 -2.27 10.57
N GLU A 518 24.97 -1.11 11.15
CA GLU A 518 26.21 -0.92 11.91
C GLU A 518 26.23 -1.76 13.20
N LEU A 519 25.09 -1.87 13.90
CA LEU A 519 24.94 -2.76 15.05
C LEU A 519 25.13 -4.23 14.66
N ALA A 520 24.68 -4.65 13.48
CA ALA A 520 24.80 -6.02 12.99
C ALA A 520 26.25 -6.47 12.74
N ARG A 521 27.22 -5.56 12.83
CA ARG A 521 28.65 -5.91 12.89
C ARG A 521 29.00 -6.69 14.16
N GLY A 522 28.35 -6.39 15.29
CA GLY A 522 28.59 -7.03 16.57
C GLY A 522 27.49 -8.01 17.00
N PHE A 523 26.26 -7.81 16.54
CA PHE A 523 25.12 -8.65 16.92
C PHE A 523 24.87 -9.78 15.91
N ASP A 524 24.37 -10.92 16.39
CA ASP A 524 23.95 -12.03 15.53
C ASP A 524 22.74 -11.63 14.66
N HIS A 525 21.85 -10.80 15.22
CA HIS A 525 20.67 -10.28 14.53
C HIS A 525 20.24 -8.90 15.06
N VAL A 526 19.79 -8.02 14.17
CA VAL A 526 19.29 -6.68 14.53
C VAL A 526 17.95 -6.41 13.86
N THR A 527 16.95 -6.07 14.66
CA THR A 527 15.64 -5.64 14.19
C THR A 527 15.62 -4.11 14.12
N GLY A 528 15.30 -3.54 12.96
CA GLY A 528 15.01 -2.11 12.81
C GLY A 528 13.50 -1.87 12.82
N ILE A 529 13.00 -0.95 13.64
CA ILE A 529 11.59 -0.57 13.67
C ILE A 529 11.47 0.94 13.55
N ASP A 530 10.59 1.40 12.67
CA ASP A 530 10.20 2.81 12.53
C ASP A 530 8.69 2.91 12.30
N PHE A 531 8.12 4.07 12.60
CA PHE A 531 6.70 4.33 12.34
C PHE A 531 6.44 4.52 10.84
N SER A 532 7.38 5.11 10.11
CA SER A 532 7.22 5.38 8.67
C SER A 532 7.81 4.25 7.83
N ALA A 533 6.93 3.57 7.08
CA ALA A 533 7.35 2.57 6.11
C ALA A 533 8.27 3.18 5.01
N ARG A 534 8.13 4.48 4.72
CA ARG A 534 8.91 5.17 3.70
C ARG A 534 10.40 5.23 4.04
N PHE A 535 10.74 5.58 5.28
CA PHE A 535 12.13 5.57 5.73
C PHE A 535 12.68 4.14 5.78
N ILE A 536 11.92 3.20 6.35
CA ILE A 536 12.30 1.78 6.41
C ILE A 536 12.55 1.20 5.02
N GLY A 537 11.77 1.61 4.01
CA GLY A 537 11.89 1.17 2.64
C GLY A 537 13.31 1.31 2.09
N GLN A 538 14.05 2.35 2.49
CA GLN A 538 15.46 2.53 2.08
C GLN A 538 16.38 1.47 2.70
N GLY A 539 16.16 1.12 3.96
CA GLY A 539 16.89 0.05 4.66
C GLY A 539 16.58 -1.33 4.07
N VAL A 540 15.31 -1.59 3.74
CA VAL A 540 14.86 -2.81 3.06
C VAL A 540 15.46 -2.90 1.65
N GLN A 541 15.44 -1.79 0.89
CA GLN A 541 16.05 -1.74 -0.44
C GLN A 541 17.56 -2.06 -0.35
N LEU A 542 18.27 -1.49 0.61
CA LEU A 542 19.68 -1.80 0.82
C LEU A 542 19.92 -3.26 1.25
N SER A 543 19.09 -3.84 2.10
CA SER A 543 19.26 -5.24 2.52
C SER A 543 19.01 -6.24 1.38
N GLN A 544 18.05 -5.93 0.50
CA GLN A 544 17.68 -6.78 -0.65
C GLN A 544 18.60 -6.58 -1.86
N GLN A 545 18.87 -5.32 -2.22
CA GLN A 545 19.54 -4.97 -3.48
C GLN A 545 21.00 -4.53 -3.28
N GLY A 546 21.40 -4.18 -2.06
CA GLY A 546 22.75 -3.71 -1.75
C GLY A 546 23.06 -2.29 -2.23
N VAL A 547 22.10 -1.58 -2.85
CA VAL A 547 22.26 -0.25 -3.44
C VAL A 547 21.05 0.64 -3.14
N LEU A 548 21.32 1.93 -2.90
CA LEU A 548 20.34 3.00 -2.72
C LEU A 548 20.66 4.15 -3.67
N ARG A 549 19.65 4.67 -4.38
CA ARG A 549 19.78 5.80 -5.32
C ARG A 549 18.78 6.89 -4.97
N TYR A 550 19.24 8.13 -4.85
CA TYR A 550 18.42 9.27 -4.45
C TYR A 550 18.90 10.57 -5.10
N THR A 551 18.05 11.59 -5.17
CA THR A 551 18.42 12.92 -5.67
C THR A 551 18.52 13.92 -4.54
N LEU A 552 19.62 14.68 -4.47
CA LEU A 552 19.80 15.70 -3.46
C LEU A 552 19.68 17.09 -4.06
N THR A 553 18.92 17.97 -3.43
CA THR A 553 18.77 19.36 -3.90
C THR A 553 20.10 20.11 -3.78
N GLU A 554 20.52 20.76 -4.86
CA GLU A 554 21.70 21.63 -4.89
C GLU A 554 21.29 23.10 -4.68
N GLU A 555 20.38 23.60 -5.53
CA GLU A 555 19.85 24.97 -5.52
C GLU A 555 18.55 25.04 -6.37
N GLY A 556 17.44 25.50 -5.80
CA GLY A 556 16.15 25.52 -6.50
C GLY A 556 15.75 24.13 -6.99
N ASP A 557 15.41 24.00 -8.27
CA ASP A 557 15.07 22.72 -8.92
C ASP A 557 16.32 21.92 -9.35
N LEU A 558 17.54 22.45 -9.15
CA LEU A 558 18.77 21.75 -9.51
C LEU A 558 19.07 20.67 -8.47
N VAL A 559 19.25 19.43 -8.93
CA VAL A 559 19.57 18.28 -8.08
C VAL A 559 20.88 17.62 -8.49
N SER A 560 21.53 16.91 -7.55
CA SER A 560 22.59 15.95 -7.81
C SER A 560 22.09 14.52 -7.58
N TYR A 561 22.52 13.59 -8.42
CA TYR A 561 22.18 12.18 -8.29
C TYR A 561 23.22 11.48 -7.42
N LYS A 562 22.76 10.73 -6.42
CA LYS A 562 23.59 10.00 -5.48
C LYS A 562 23.28 8.51 -5.57
N GLU A 563 24.34 7.71 -5.44
CA GLU A 563 24.27 6.26 -5.29
C GLU A 563 25.12 5.88 -4.06
N ARG A 564 24.60 4.96 -3.25
CA ARG A 564 25.30 4.39 -2.09
C ARG A 564 25.11 2.89 -2.08
N THR A 565 26.19 2.16 -1.83
CA THR A 565 26.14 0.70 -1.76
C THR A 565 26.57 0.21 -0.38
N LEU A 566 26.02 -0.93 0.08
CA LEU A 566 26.50 -1.57 1.31
C LEU A 566 27.96 -1.99 1.20
N SER A 567 28.44 -2.31 -0.01
CA SER A 567 29.82 -2.70 -0.24
C SER A 567 30.79 -1.55 0.04
N ASP A 568 30.51 -0.35 -0.47
CA ASP A 568 31.35 0.85 -0.26
C ASP A 568 31.41 1.25 1.22
N LEU A 569 30.34 0.94 1.96
CA LEU A 569 30.23 1.22 3.39
C LEU A 569 30.84 0.11 4.28
N GLY A 570 31.30 -1.01 3.70
CA GLY A 570 31.80 -2.15 4.45
C GLY A 570 30.73 -2.86 5.28
N LEU A 571 29.49 -2.92 4.76
CA LEU A 571 28.31 -3.47 5.43
C LEU A 571 27.65 -4.63 4.66
N ASP A 572 28.15 -5.03 3.49
CA ASP A 572 27.54 -6.10 2.70
C ASP A 572 27.48 -7.45 3.44
N GLN A 573 28.48 -7.73 4.30
CA GLN A 573 28.57 -8.98 5.07
C GLN A 573 27.51 -9.13 6.17
N VAL A 574 26.83 -8.04 6.55
CA VAL A 574 25.82 -8.05 7.63
C VAL A 574 24.39 -8.00 7.09
N LYS A 575 24.18 -7.91 5.77
CA LYS A 575 22.83 -7.78 5.18
C LYS A 575 21.86 -8.89 5.57
N GLY A 576 22.35 -10.10 5.79
CA GLY A 576 21.54 -11.26 6.20
C GLY A 576 21.27 -11.34 7.71
N ARG A 577 21.71 -10.35 8.49
CA ARG A 577 21.52 -10.26 9.95
C ARG A 577 20.60 -9.11 10.35
N VAL A 578 20.03 -8.41 9.39
CA VAL A 578 19.11 -7.31 9.64
C VAL A 578 17.73 -7.64 9.11
N GLU A 579 16.72 -7.15 9.81
CA GLU A 579 15.33 -7.16 9.37
C GLU A 579 14.71 -5.82 9.74
N PHE A 580 13.66 -5.43 9.01
CA PHE A 580 12.98 -4.17 9.26
C PHE A 580 11.47 -4.39 9.36
N TYR A 581 10.82 -3.68 10.29
CA TYR A 581 9.37 -3.70 10.45
C TYR A 581 8.83 -2.28 10.61
N GLN A 582 7.66 -2.03 10.02
CA GLN A 582 6.86 -0.87 10.40
C GLN A 582 6.22 -1.14 11.77
N GLY A 583 6.33 -0.19 12.69
CA GLY A 583 5.76 -0.33 14.02
C GLY A 583 5.70 0.97 14.81
N ASP A 584 4.64 1.10 15.60
CA ASP A 584 4.46 2.20 16.54
C ASP A 584 5.24 1.93 17.83
N ALA A 585 6.26 2.75 18.10
CA ALA A 585 7.08 2.67 19.31
C ALA A 585 6.25 2.81 20.61
N CYS A 586 5.13 3.53 20.56
CA CYS A 586 4.20 3.69 21.69
C CYS A 586 3.19 2.53 21.81
N ASN A 587 3.10 1.64 20.82
CA ASN A 587 2.20 0.50 20.78
C ASN A 587 2.81 -0.73 20.09
N LEU A 588 4.05 -1.09 20.45
CA LEU A 588 4.77 -2.19 19.82
C LEU A 588 4.10 -3.55 20.06
N LYS A 589 4.02 -4.39 19.02
CA LYS A 589 3.56 -5.78 19.11
C LYS A 589 4.30 -6.54 20.22
N SER A 590 3.63 -7.44 20.92
CA SER A 590 4.20 -8.22 22.05
C SER A 590 5.39 -9.10 21.65
N ILE A 591 5.53 -9.42 20.37
CA ILE A 591 6.61 -10.27 19.81
C ILE A 591 8.00 -9.63 19.90
N PHE A 592 8.09 -8.29 19.92
CA PHE A 592 9.37 -7.59 19.97
C PHE A 592 9.90 -7.58 21.40
N THR A 593 10.55 -8.66 21.84
CA THR A 593 11.14 -8.80 23.18
C THR A 593 12.41 -9.63 23.13
N GLY A 594 13.13 -9.70 24.25
CA GLY A 594 14.33 -10.52 24.39
C GLY A 594 15.60 -9.90 23.80
N TYR A 595 15.68 -8.57 23.73
CA TYR A 595 16.84 -7.87 23.18
C TYR A 595 17.96 -7.68 24.21
N ASP A 596 19.21 -7.89 23.78
CA ASP A 596 20.40 -7.60 24.60
C ASP A 596 20.76 -6.10 24.57
N LEU A 597 20.37 -5.38 23.52
CA LEU A 597 20.50 -3.93 23.36
C LEU A 597 19.25 -3.36 22.69
N ILE A 598 18.78 -2.20 23.16
CA ILE A 598 17.86 -1.33 22.41
C ILE A 598 18.51 0.03 22.20
N LEU A 599 18.58 0.49 20.95
CA LEU A 599 18.94 1.84 20.57
C LEU A 599 17.66 2.62 20.22
N ALA A 600 17.45 3.77 20.85
CA ALA A 600 16.38 4.71 20.52
C ALA A 600 17.03 6.05 20.12
N ALA A 601 17.25 6.24 18.81
CA ALA A 601 17.99 7.37 18.26
C ALA A 601 17.04 8.43 17.66
N ASN A 602 17.16 9.67 18.11
CA ASN A 602 16.31 10.82 17.73
C ASN A 602 14.79 10.52 17.76
N LEU A 603 14.38 9.64 18.69
CA LEU A 603 13.03 9.10 18.73
C LEU A 603 12.15 9.82 19.75
N ILE A 604 12.61 9.93 21.01
CA ILE A 604 11.70 10.19 22.14
C ILE A 604 11.02 11.57 22.08
N ASP A 605 11.64 12.56 21.43
CA ASP A 605 11.09 13.91 21.22
C ASP A 605 10.24 14.04 19.94
N ARG A 606 9.94 12.90 19.30
CA ARG A 606 9.05 12.77 18.14
C ARG A 606 7.84 11.86 18.40
N LEU A 607 7.74 11.27 19.59
CA LEU A 607 6.62 10.41 19.97
C LEU A 607 5.43 11.22 20.44
N TYR A 608 4.22 10.78 20.10
CA TYR A 608 3.01 11.39 20.62
C TYR A 608 2.82 11.12 22.13
N ASP A 609 3.41 10.04 22.66
CA ASP A 609 3.35 9.66 24.07
C ASP A 609 4.65 8.95 24.51
N PRO A 610 5.75 9.71 24.76
CA PRO A 610 7.04 9.13 25.11
C PRO A 610 7.05 8.38 26.45
N ASP A 611 6.17 8.73 27.39
CA ASP A 611 6.08 8.02 28.68
C ASP A 611 5.63 6.57 28.49
N LYS A 612 4.71 6.29 27.56
CA LYS A 612 4.31 4.89 27.23
C LYS A 612 5.49 4.04 26.78
N LEU A 613 6.36 4.57 25.92
CA LEU A 613 7.57 3.87 25.52
C LEU A 613 8.49 3.66 26.72
N LEU A 614 8.88 4.74 27.40
CA LEU A 614 9.90 4.72 28.45
C LEU A 614 9.47 3.87 29.67
N SER A 615 8.20 3.90 30.03
CA SER A 615 7.66 3.11 31.14
C SER A 615 7.58 1.62 30.83
N SER A 616 7.43 1.21 29.56
CA SER A 616 7.24 -0.18 29.16
C SER A 616 8.47 -0.84 28.51
N ILE A 617 9.48 -0.07 28.08
CA ILE A 617 10.63 -0.57 27.31
C ILE A 617 11.44 -1.65 28.05
N HIS A 618 11.45 -1.61 29.38
CA HIS A 618 12.08 -2.64 30.22
C HIS A 618 11.54 -4.05 29.96
N THR A 619 10.28 -4.20 29.51
CA THR A 619 9.68 -5.49 29.18
C THR A 619 10.25 -6.12 27.90
N ARG A 620 10.99 -5.35 27.10
CA ARG A 620 11.55 -5.78 25.82
C ARG A 620 13.05 -6.13 25.88
N ILE A 621 13.71 -5.75 26.99
CA ILE A 621 15.15 -5.92 27.20
C ILE A 621 15.41 -7.10 28.13
N ASN A 622 16.40 -7.93 27.83
CA ASN A 622 16.87 -8.98 28.73
C ASN A 622 17.44 -8.36 30.03
N THR A 623 17.31 -9.05 31.16
CA THR A 623 17.96 -8.61 32.41
C THR A 623 19.48 -8.49 32.19
N GLY A 624 20.06 -7.35 32.57
CA GLY A 624 21.47 -7.01 32.29
C GLY A 624 21.75 -6.49 30.87
N GLY A 625 20.74 -6.38 30.02
CA GLY A 625 20.80 -5.76 28.69
C GLY A 625 20.79 -4.23 28.75
N MET A 626 21.15 -3.60 27.64
CA MET A 626 21.41 -2.17 27.54
C MET A 626 20.26 -1.42 26.82
N LEU A 627 19.96 -0.22 27.27
CA LEU A 627 19.14 0.76 26.59
C LEU A 627 19.98 2.00 26.31
N MET A 628 20.12 2.38 25.05
CA MET A 628 20.78 3.61 24.63
C MET A 628 19.74 4.58 24.09
N ILE A 629 19.67 5.77 24.67
CA ILE A 629 18.79 6.85 24.22
C ILE A 629 19.67 7.97 23.69
N ALA A 630 19.40 8.38 22.46
CA ALA A 630 20.03 9.54 21.84
C ALA A 630 18.92 10.50 21.38
N SER A 631 18.91 11.75 21.82
CA SER A 631 18.02 12.77 21.24
C SER A 631 18.54 14.19 21.49
N PRO A 632 18.26 15.16 20.59
CA PRO A 632 18.54 16.58 20.83
C PRO A 632 17.54 17.23 21.81
N TYR A 633 16.47 16.52 22.20
CA TYR A 633 15.40 16.97 23.09
C TYR A 633 14.76 18.30 22.66
N THR A 634 14.47 18.42 21.37
CA THR A 634 13.94 19.66 20.80
C THR A 634 12.53 20.00 21.27
N TRP A 635 11.76 18.99 21.71
CA TRP A 635 10.40 19.09 22.25
C TRP A 635 9.53 20.11 21.51
N LEU A 636 8.87 19.65 20.45
CA LEU A 636 7.98 20.47 19.62
C LEU A 636 6.54 19.99 19.80
N THR A 637 5.61 20.93 20.01
CA THR A 637 4.19 20.61 20.25
C THR A 637 3.48 20.00 19.05
N GLU A 638 4.08 20.09 17.87
CA GLU A 638 3.62 19.43 16.65
C GLU A 638 3.79 17.90 16.70
N HIS A 639 4.74 17.39 17.51
CA HIS A 639 4.98 15.95 17.67
C HIS A 639 4.48 15.42 19.01
N THR A 640 4.75 16.15 20.10
CA THR A 640 4.40 15.72 21.46
C THR A 640 3.66 16.84 22.17
N LYS A 641 2.44 16.58 22.65
CA LYS A 641 1.71 17.55 23.47
C LYS A 641 2.53 17.92 24.70
N LYS A 642 2.44 19.18 25.14
CA LYS A 642 3.31 19.73 26.18
C LYS A 642 3.19 18.99 27.52
N GLU A 643 1.99 18.54 27.84
CA GLU A 643 1.67 17.70 29.00
C GLU A 643 2.33 16.31 28.97
N SER A 644 2.71 15.83 27.78
CA SER A 644 3.37 14.55 27.56
C SER A 644 4.89 14.69 27.43
N TRP A 645 5.46 15.90 27.59
CA TRP A 645 6.90 16.08 27.60
C TRP A 645 7.49 15.45 28.86
N VAL A 646 8.55 14.65 28.70
CA VAL A 646 9.22 14.03 29.85
C VAL A 646 10.24 14.97 30.51
N GLY A 647 10.55 16.11 29.90
CA GLY A 647 11.37 17.18 30.47
C GLY A 647 11.37 18.43 29.60
N GLY A 648 12.25 19.39 29.87
CA GLY A 648 12.32 20.64 29.12
C GLY A 648 11.31 21.70 29.58
N PHE A 649 10.85 21.61 30.83
CA PHE A 649 9.89 22.53 31.43
C PHE A 649 10.27 22.92 32.86
N LYS A 650 9.45 23.78 33.47
CA LYS A 650 9.60 24.20 34.87
C LYS A 650 8.72 23.36 35.78
N ARG A 651 9.30 22.77 36.82
CA ARG A 651 8.58 22.04 37.87
C ARG A 651 8.90 22.69 39.22
N ASP A 652 7.88 23.18 39.92
CA ASP A 652 8.03 23.90 41.19
C ASP A 652 9.00 25.10 41.15
N GLY A 653 9.08 25.77 39.98
CA GLY A 653 9.98 26.90 39.72
C GLY A 653 11.40 26.51 39.27
N GLU A 654 11.79 25.26 39.47
CA GLU A 654 13.09 24.72 39.07
C GLU A 654 13.10 24.19 37.64
N ASN A 655 14.28 24.15 37.03
CA ASN A 655 14.45 23.52 35.72
C ASN A 655 14.30 22.01 35.88
N PHE A 656 13.41 21.41 35.09
CA PHE A 656 13.28 19.96 35.00
C PHE A 656 13.75 19.52 33.60
N THR A 657 14.95 18.97 33.54
CA THR A 657 15.57 18.58 32.25
C THR A 657 15.03 17.25 31.75
N THR A 658 15.19 16.96 30.46
CA THR A 658 14.85 15.63 29.91
C THR A 658 15.61 14.52 30.64
N LEU A 659 16.88 14.74 31.01
CA LEU A 659 17.65 13.78 31.78
C LEU A 659 17.06 13.51 33.17
N ASP A 660 16.49 14.53 33.83
CA ASP A 660 15.80 14.35 35.11
C ASP A 660 14.54 13.48 34.93
N GLY A 661 13.78 13.73 33.88
CA GLY A 661 12.63 12.91 33.50
C GLY A 661 12.99 11.46 33.18
N LEU A 662 14.04 11.24 32.39
CA LEU A 662 14.55 9.91 32.09
C LEU A 662 14.96 9.17 33.36
N LYS A 663 15.65 9.83 34.30
CA LYS A 663 16.00 9.24 35.60
C LYS A 663 14.77 8.86 36.43
N GLU A 664 13.75 9.71 36.44
CA GLU A 664 12.50 9.48 37.18
C GLU A 664 11.72 8.28 36.62
N ILE A 665 11.58 8.20 35.30
CA ILE A 665 10.80 7.15 34.62
C ILE A 665 11.57 5.83 34.59
N LEU A 666 12.82 5.86 34.11
CA LEU A 666 13.62 4.64 33.89
C LEU A 666 14.23 4.09 35.18
N GLY A 667 14.48 4.94 36.18
CA GLY A 667 15.17 4.56 37.42
C GLY A 667 14.51 3.43 38.22
N LYS A 668 13.24 3.11 37.94
CA LYS A 668 12.54 1.95 38.51
C LYS A 668 13.13 0.61 38.07
N ASN A 669 13.58 0.51 36.82
CA ASN A 669 14.01 -0.75 36.19
C ASN A 669 15.45 -0.68 35.63
N PHE A 670 16.01 0.52 35.50
CA PHE A 670 17.30 0.76 34.87
C PHE A 670 18.26 1.54 35.76
N ARG A 671 19.55 1.29 35.56
CA ARG A 671 20.65 2.08 36.12
C ARG A 671 21.37 2.83 35.00
N LEU A 672 21.52 4.14 35.11
CA LEU A 672 22.37 4.93 34.21
C LEU A 672 23.84 4.49 34.41
N ILE A 673 24.49 4.00 33.35
CA ILE A 673 25.88 3.54 33.40
C ILE A 673 26.85 4.46 32.65
N GLN A 674 26.36 5.21 31.66
CA GLN A 674 27.17 6.14 30.87
C GLN A 674 26.32 7.32 30.36
N GLY A 675 26.94 8.50 30.29
CA GLY A 675 26.32 9.74 29.82
C GLY A 675 25.92 10.71 30.95
N PRO A 676 25.42 11.91 30.60
CA PRO A 676 25.17 12.39 29.24
C PRO A 676 26.47 12.70 28.48
N GLN A 677 26.51 12.38 27.19
CA GLN A 677 27.56 12.81 26.25
C GLN A 677 26.93 13.39 24.98
N SER A 678 27.54 14.42 24.39
CA SER A 678 27.04 15.03 23.16
C SER A 678 27.63 14.33 21.93
N VAL A 679 26.76 13.88 21.01
CA VAL A 679 27.15 13.35 19.70
C VAL A 679 26.64 14.32 18.61
N PRO A 680 27.54 14.97 17.85
CA PRO A 680 27.15 15.88 16.78
C PRO A 680 26.60 15.11 15.58
N PHE A 681 25.71 15.75 14.83
CA PHE A 681 25.25 15.26 13.55
C PHE A 681 24.89 16.41 12.60
N VAL A 682 24.95 16.11 11.29
CA VAL A 682 24.67 17.09 10.24
C VAL A 682 23.65 16.52 9.26
N ILE A 683 22.56 17.26 9.03
CA ILE A 683 21.61 17.00 7.94
C ILE A 683 21.84 18.04 6.85
N ARG A 684 22.08 17.58 5.62
CA ARG A 684 22.25 18.45 4.45
C ARG A 684 20.91 18.68 3.79
N GLU A 685 20.44 19.94 3.76
CA GLU A 685 19.19 20.31 3.05
C GLU A 685 19.45 20.72 1.59
N THR A 686 20.51 21.49 1.36
CA THR A 686 20.94 21.89 0.01
C THR A 686 22.46 21.91 -0.08
N LYS A 687 23.05 22.34 -1.20
CA LYS A 687 24.49 22.58 -1.29
C LYS A 687 25.00 23.62 -0.27
N ARG A 688 24.15 24.56 0.16
CA ARG A 688 24.53 25.71 0.99
C ARG A 688 23.77 25.81 2.31
N LYS A 689 22.84 24.89 2.58
CA LYS A 689 22.05 24.85 3.82
C LYS A 689 22.22 23.50 4.50
N PHE A 690 22.68 23.55 5.75
CA PHE A 690 22.93 22.39 6.60
C PHE A 690 22.35 22.66 7.98
N GLN A 691 21.83 21.62 8.62
CA GLN A 691 21.47 21.63 10.03
C GLN A 691 22.56 20.91 10.80
N HIS A 692 23.17 21.59 11.76
CA HIS A 692 24.18 21.01 12.65
C HIS A 692 23.60 20.93 14.06
N THR A 693 23.43 19.71 14.57
CA THR A 693 22.71 19.44 15.82
C THR A 693 23.56 18.59 16.76
N LEU A 694 23.33 18.73 18.07
CA LEU A 694 23.96 17.90 19.10
C LEU A 694 22.89 17.02 19.73
N SER A 695 23.06 15.71 19.64
CA SER A 695 22.24 14.75 20.36
C SER A 695 22.87 14.44 21.71
N GLU A 696 22.10 14.48 22.79
CA GLU A 696 22.53 13.93 24.08
C GLU A 696 22.34 12.41 24.06
N VAL A 697 23.37 11.68 24.47
CA VAL A 697 23.39 10.21 24.53
C VAL A 697 23.53 9.74 25.97
N THR A 698 22.66 8.81 26.37
CA THR A 698 22.69 8.12 27.66
C THR A 698 22.57 6.61 27.47
N ILE A 699 23.24 5.83 28.32
CA ILE A 699 23.21 4.37 28.29
C ILE A 699 22.82 3.84 29.66
N TRP A 700 21.85 2.94 29.66
CA TRP A 700 21.18 2.41 30.83
C TRP A 700 21.25 0.88 30.84
N GLU A 701 21.52 0.29 31.99
CA GLU A 701 21.51 -1.15 32.20
C GLU A 701 20.22 -1.58 32.90
N LYS A 702 19.51 -2.57 32.35
CA LYS A 702 18.34 -3.16 33.00
C LYS A 702 18.77 -3.96 34.23
N ILE A 703 18.24 -3.63 35.41
CA ILE A 703 18.66 -4.22 36.69
C ILE A 703 17.87 -5.51 37.00
N SER A 704 16.58 -5.53 36.65
CA SER A 704 15.64 -6.64 36.91
C SER A 704 14.77 -6.91 35.70
#